data_AF-A0A1S1QSM6-F1
#
_entry.id   AF-A0A1S1QSM6-F1
#
_cell.length_a   1.000
_cell.length_b   1.000
_cell.length_c   1.000
_cell.angle_alpha   90.00
_cell.angle_beta   90.00
_cell.angle_gamma   90.00
#
_symmetry.space_group_name_H-M   'P 1'
#
loop_
_entity.id
_entity.type
_entity.pdbx_description
1 polymer ?
#
loop_
_entity_poly.entity_id
_entity_poly.type
_entity_poly.pdbx_seq_one_letter_code
_entity_poly.pdbx_strand_id
1 'polypeptide(L)'
;MTSDGQAQQARKTVAEPAVGIDFGTTNSAVGIFERGRVRLVPNAEGTLTTPSVVAFVADGPPLVGATALRQAVTNPAHTIRSVKLRLGSDWSHEHDGTRYSAEEVAALVLKRLHADVREYAGSSIGTAVLTVPAYFSHVQRRALEDAARMADIEVARIVSEPTATAIAHGLHRAQEERSLVFDLGGGTFDVSLVEIGAGVCEVKATAGDNHLGGDNWDQAIVEHFVALLREQHGLDISQDLTALARLREAAETARVDLSAATSANVYLPHLARTGDGYAHVDVSLTRGELETITQSTLERCRGPFERVLRDGALRASEIDHVILVGGAARMPAVGGLVEKLAGKPPFRTISEGVVTGAALQAAGLTGQVKDLRLRDVIPASVGVEQVGGLYLPVIQRNTTVPTRRHQLLTTAVDNQSSVTVLVVESEEDRAGRDDAIALARLDITGLAPAPAFAHRIDVAFDVDAGGTLRVTATDLGTGRVESRVIDRASARAAARPRRLHAIDGGPAIENLPIVTTTVAYPLGIEIAGGRFREVITARKSVPVRETVLVTNAADDQDAITVHIVEDGGYFVPGGTFRRVRQFELTGLAATAARTARVEIVLAVDRRRQLTIHARDLAGGSEHTERVDLATTFQEPITLGPTGSAGNLPLVF
;
A
#
# COMPACT_ATOMS: atom_id res chain seq x y z
N MET A 1 20.44 48.12 37.29
CA MET A 1 20.17 46.94 36.44
C MET A 1 21.49 46.51 35.84
N THR A 2 22.00 45.35 36.24
CA THR A 2 23.33 44.85 35.85
C THR A 2 23.36 44.51 34.36
N SER A 3 24.54 44.67 33.74
CA SER A 3 24.81 44.35 32.33
C SER A 3 24.45 42.92 31.93
N ASP A 4 24.44 41.99 32.89
CA ASP A 4 24.02 40.59 32.69
C ASP A 4 22.51 40.44 32.45
N GLY A 5 21.70 41.34 33.02
CA GLY A 5 20.24 41.34 32.80
C GLY A 5 19.86 41.76 31.38
N GLN A 6 20.69 42.57 30.72
CA GLN A 6 20.48 42.95 29.31
C GLN A 6 21.05 41.92 28.32
N ALA A 7 22.07 41.15 28.71
CA ALA A 7 22.58 40.02 27.91
C ALA A 7 21.59 38.84 27.87
N GLN A 8 20.82 38.61 28.94
CA GLN A 8 19.75 37.60 28.96
C GLN A 8 18.47 38.04 28.25
N GLN A 9 18.21 39.34 28.11
CA GLN A 9 17.06 39.88 27.37
C GLN A 9 17.33 40.11 25.87
N ALA A 10 18.60 40.02 25.43
CA ALA A 10 19.02 40.18 24.05
C ALA A 10 19.32 38.86 23.31
N ARG A 11 19.10 37.68 23.94
CA ARG A 11 18.77 36.48 23.17
C ARG A 11 17.35 36.67 22.65
N LYS A 12 17.20 37.38 21.53
CA LYS A 12 16.08 37.13 20.61
C LYS A 12 15.94 35.62 20.56
N THR A 13 14.80 35.09 20.98
CA THR A 13 14.39 33.73 20.64
C THR A 13 14.55 33.64 19.13
N VAL A 14 15.65 33.06 18.67
CA VAL A 14 15.81 32.69 17.28
C VAL A 14 14.66 31.73 17.06
N ALA A 15 13.67 32.15 16.28
CA ALA A 15 12.55 31.28 15.95
C ALA A 15 13.17 29.99 15.43
N GLU A 16 12.87 28.88 16.10
CA GLU A 16 13.45 27.60 15.76
C GLU A 16 13.15 27.31 14.28
N PRO A 17 14.14 26.79 13.53
CA PRO A 17 14.01 26.66 12.08
C PRO A 17 12.86 25.73 11.73
N ALA A 18 12.08 26.10 10.70
CA ALA A 18 11.17 25.18 10.04
C ALA A 18 11.99 24.24 9.15
N VAL A 19 11.86 22.93 9.38
CA VAL A 19 12.74 21.91 8.81
C VAL A 19 11.94 20.91 7.98
N GLY A 20 12.44 20.63 6.78
CA GLY A 20 12.00 19.50 5.96
C GLY A 20 13.03 18.39 6.03
N ILE A 21 12.60 17.16 6.30
CA ILE A 21 13.46 15.99 6.29
C ILE A 21 12.91 14.97 5.30
N ASP A 22 13.75 14.62 4.33
CA ASP A 22 13.56 13.45 3.49
C ASP A 22 14.27 12.26 4.13
N PHE A 23 13.51 11.37 4.77
CA PHE A 23 14.04 10.12 5.30
C PHE A 23 13.93 9.04 4.21
N GLY A 24 14.87 8.99 3.27
CA GLY A 24 14.83 8.06 2.14
C GLY A 24 15.37 6.66 2.45
N THR A 25 15.01 5.67 1.63
CA THR A 25 15.44 4.26 1.79
C THR A 25 16.96 4.11 1.69
N THR A 26 17.58 4.78 0.73
CA THR A 26 19.02 4.70 0.44
C THR A 26 19.77 5.88 1.05
N ASN A 27 19.24 7.09 0.88
CA ASN A 27 19.83 8.33 1.36
C ASN A 27 18.75 9.19 2.00
N SER A 28 19.11 9.90 3.06
CA SER A 28 18.28 10.92 3.70
C SER A 28 18.87 12.30 3.50
N ALA A 29 18.05 13.34 3.54
CA ALA A 29 18.48 14.72 3.43
C ALA A 29 17.62 15.63 4.29
N VAL A 30 18.15 16.80 4.65
CA VAL A 30 17.47 17.75 5.52
C VAL A 30 17.71 19.18 5.04
N GLY A 31 16.68 20.01 5.16
CA GLY A 31 16.71 21.40 4.74
C GLY A 31 15.94 22.29 5.69
N ILE A 32 16.43 23.52 5.84
CA ILE A 32 15.85 24.53 6.71
C ILE A 32 15.30 25.69 5.89
N PHE A 33 14.17 26.24 6.29
CA PHE A 33 13.68 27.49 5.75
C PHE A 33 14.30 28.68 6.50
N GLU A 34 15.16 29.44 5.83
CA GLU A 34 15.85 30.59 6.41
C GLU A 34 15.87 31.76 5.42
N ARG A 35 15.50 32.96 5.89
CA ARG A 35 15.54 34.21 5.09
C ARG A 35 14.74 34.12 3.77
N GLY A 36 13.56 33.49 3.82
CA GLY A 36 12.65 33.42 2.68
C GLY A 36 12.98 32.37 1.62
N ARG A 37 13.96 31.49 1.88
CA ARG A 37 14.34 30.39 0.98
C ARG A 37 14.67 29.13 1.76
N VAL A 38 14.55 27.98 1.11
CA VAL A 38 15.07 26.72 1.67
C VAL A 38 16.56 26.61 1.40
N ARG A 39 17.29 26.11 2.39
CA ARG A 39 18.70 25.73 2.29
C ARG A 39 18.85 24.31 2.79
N LEU A 40 19.39 23.43 1.95
CA LEU A 40 19.81 22.11 2.41
C LEU A 40 20.99 22.22 3.37
N VAL A 41 21.01 21.34 4.36
CA VAL A 41 22.06 21.28 5.36
C VAL A 41 23.06 20.20 4.96
N PRO A 42 24.34 20.53 4.77
CA PRO A 42 25.37 19.54 4.55
C PRO A 42 25.60 18.73 5.84
N ASN A 43 25.86 17.43 5.68
CA ASN A 43 26.35 16.60 6.79
C ASN A 43 27.81 16.90 7.12
N ALA A 44 28.36 16.26 8.17
CA ALA A 44 29.75 16.50 8.57
C ALA A 44 30.79 16.13 7.49
N GLU A 45 30.44 15.29 6.52
CA GLU A 45 31.26 14.97 5.36
C GLU A 45 31.18 16.03 4.24
N GLY A 46 30.39 17.09 4.40
CA GLY A 46 30.22 18.18 3.44
C GLY A 46 29.26 17.85 2.28
N THR A 47 28.52 16.75 2.38
CA THR A 47 27.56 16.31 1.35
C THR A 47 26.13 16.65 1.74
N LEU A 48 25.25 16.89 0.77
CA LEU A 48 23.85 17.29 1.02
C LEU A 48 22.91 16.10 1.33
N THR A 49 23.44 14.88 1.30
CA THR A 49 22.69 13.65 1.56
C THR A 49 23.50 12.74 2.47
N THR A 50 22.85 12.13 3.44
CA THR A 50 23.44 11.16 4.36
C THR A 50 22.92 9.76 4.02
N PRO A 51 23.79 8.77 3.75
CA PRO A 51 23.33 7.40 3.54
C PRO A 51 22.47 6.90 4.70
N SER A 52 21.33 6.27 4.40
CA SER A 52 20.41 5.70 5.39
C SER A 52 20.91 4.33 5.86
N VAL A 53 22.14 4.31 6.37
CA VAL A 53 22.87 3.10 6.77
C VAL A 53 23.33 3.22 8.21
N VAL A 54 23.12 2.16 8.98
CA VAL A 54 23.57 2.05 10.38
C VAL A 54 24.42 0.80 10.52
N ALA A 55 25.57 0.91 11.15
CA ALA A 55 26.42 -0.23 11.44
C ALA A 55 26.70 -0.37 12.92
N PHE A 56 26.42 -1.54 13.47
CA PHE A 56 26.80 -1.90 14.82
C PHE A 56 28.20 -2.49 14.81
N VAL A 57 29.08 -1.91 15.62
CA VAL A 57 30.48 -2.31 15.76
C VAL A 57 30.70 -2.93 17.14
N ALA A 58 31.66 -3.84 17.28
CA ALA A 58 31.90 -4.56 18.53
C ALA A 58 32.31 -3.61 19.68
N ASP A 59 33.09 -2.57 19.37
CA ASP A 59 33.64 -1.64 20.36
C ASP A 59 33.28 -0.19 19.99
N GLY A 60 32.13 0.29 20.45
CA GLY A 60 31.74 1.70 20.33
C GLY A 60 30.28 1.94 19.99
N PRO A 61 29.88 3.21 19.84
CA PRO A 61 28.52 3.55 19.42
C PRO A 61 28.27 3.11 17.97
N PRO A 62 26.99 2.86 17.58
CA PRO A 62 26.65 2.59 16.19
C PRO A 62 27.15 3.68 15.25
N LEU A 63 27.73 3.29 14.12
CA LEU A 63 28.10 4.18 13.03
C LEU A 63 26.86 4.49 12.18
N VAL A 64 26.80 5.70 11.62
CA VAL A 64 25.67 6.15 10.80
C VAL A 64 26.19 6.88 9.55
N GLY A 65 25.53 6.70 8.42
CA GLY A 65 25.84 7.43 7.19
C GLY A 65 27.05 6.89 6.45
N ALA A 66 27.89 7.79 5.93
CA ALA A 66 29.05 7.43 5.12
C ALA A 66 30.06 6.54 5.88
N THR A 67 30.19 6.74 7.19
CA THR A 67 31.06 5.91 8.06
C THR A 67 30.57 4.47 8.12
N ALA A 68 29.27 4.25 8.32
CA ALA A 68 28.65 2.92 8.31
C ALA A 68 28.76 2.26 6.92
N LEU A 69 28.52 3.04 5.86
CA LEU A 69 28.57 2.56 4.49
C LEU A 69 29.97 2.03 4.11
N ARG A 70 31.04 2.75 4.48
CA ARG A 70 32.44 2.36 4.16
C ARG A 70 32.85 0.99 4.69
N GLN A 71 32.32 0.57 5.84
CA GLN A 71 32.64 -0.73 6.44
C GLN A 71 31.60 -1.83 6.16
N ALA A 72 30.56 -1.53 5.36
CA ALA A 72 29.44 -2.43 5.13
C ALA A 72 29.88 -3.77 4.50
N VAL A 73 30.90 -3.75 3.65
CA VAL A 73 31.44 -4.94 2.98
C VAL A 73 32.14 -5.89 3.96
N THR A 74 32.83 -5.34 4.97
CA THR A 74 33.57 -6.13 5.96
C THR A 74 32.72 -6.54 7.16
N ASN A 75 31.56 -5.91 7.35
CA ASN A 75 30.64 -6.19 8.45
C ASN A 75 29.17 -6.28 7.97
N PRO A 76 28.85 -7.16 6.99
CA PRO A 76 27.54 -7.17 6.35
C PRO A 76 26.41 -7.59 7.30
N ALA A 77 26.68 -8.47 8.27
CA ALA A 77 25.66 -8.98 9.19
C ALA A 77 25.17 -7.93 10.21
N HIS A 78 26.02 -6.96 10.57
CA HIS A 78 25.71 -5.90 11.53
C HIS A 78 25.58 -4.52 10.88
N THR A 79 25.49 -4.47 9.55
CA THR A 79 25.24 -3.23 8.79
C THR A 79 23.85 -3.25 8.19
N ILE A 80 22.97 -2.42 8.73
CA ILE A 80 21.58 -2.31 8.33
C ILE A 80 21.44 -1.24 7.25
N ARG A 81 20.85 -1.63 6.12
CA ARG A 81 20.43 -0.75 5.02
C ARG A 81 18.92 -0.83 4.83
N SER A 82 18.34 0.14 4.13
CA SER A 82 16.93 0.13 3.71
C SER A 82 15.94 -0.07 4.87
N VAL A 83 16.29 0.42 6.06
CA VAL A 83 15.47 0.26 7.28
C VAL A 83 14.07 0.88 7.13
N LYS A 84 13.93 1.89 6.27
CA LYS A 84 12.63 2.51 5.93
C LYS A 84 11.58 1.49 5.52
N LEU A 85 11.96 0.46 4.76
CA LEU A 85 11.06 -0.61 4.31
C LEU A 85 10.63 -1.56 5.44
N ARG A 86 11.31 -1.52 6.59
CA ARG A 86 11.03 -2.35 7.77
C ARG A 86 10.17 -1.64 8.81
N LEU A 87 9.92 -0.34 8.66
CA LEU A 87 9.09 0.44 9.59
C LEU A 87 7.69 -0.18 9.72
N GLY A 88 7.15 -0.21 10.94
CA GLY A 88 5.83 -0.77 11.22
C GLY A 88 5.75 -2.30 11.18
N SER A 89 6.86 -3.00 10.92
CA SER A 89 6.92 -4.47 10.93
C SER A 89 7.48 -5.03 12.25
N ASP A 90 7.40 -6.35 12.42
CA ASP A 90 8.01 -7.06 13.56
C ASP A 90 9.51 -7.34 13.39
N TRP A 91 10.13 -6.78 12.35
CA TRP A 91 11.57 -6.89 12.13
C TRP A 91 12.36 -6.31 13.31
N SER A 92 13.47 -6.96 13.61
CA SER A 92 14.42 -6.51 14.61
C SER A 92 15.82 -7.02 14.31
N HIS A 93 16.83 -6.29 14.77
CA HIS A 93 18.23 -6.68 14.74
C HIS A 93 18.74 -6.90 16.17
N GLU A 94 19.49 -7.97 16.39
CA GLU A 94 20.14 -8.24 17.68
C GLU A 94 21.62 -7.93 17.59
N HIS A 95 22.12 -7.15 18.53
CA HIS A 95 23.54 -6.80 18.66
C HIS A 95 23.90 -6.73 20.15
N ASP A 96 24.94 -7.46 20.56
CA ASP A 96 25.40 -7.57 21.97
C ASP A 96 24.28 -7.87 22.98
N GLY A 97 23.38 -8.79 22.64
CA GLY A 97 22.24 -9.19 23.48
C GLY A 97 21.14 -8.12 23.60
N THR A 98 21.25 -7.01 22.87
CA THR A 98 20.23 -5.96 22.78
C THR A 98 19.47 -6.08 21.47
N ARG A 99 18.13 -6.04 21.55
CA ARG A 99 17.25 -6.12 20.38
C ARG A 99 16.80 -4.71 19.96
N TYR A 100 17.10 -4.34 18.72
CA TYR A 100 16.71 -3.08 18.10
C TYR A 100 15.59 -3.30 17.09
N SER A 101 14.54 -2.50 17.18
CA SER A 101 13.44 -2.40 16.22
C SER A 101 13.83 -1.57 14.99
N ALA A 102 13.01 -1.61 13.93
CA ALA A 102 13.21 -0.76 12.75
C ALA A 102 13.15 0.73 13.10
N GLU A 103 12.26 1.11 14.03
CA GLU A 103 12.06 2.46 14.52
C GLU A 103 13.28 2.96 15.28
N GLU A 104 13.88 2.13 16.14
CA GLU A 104 15.12 2.48 16.86
C GLU A 104 16.31 2.66 15.90
N VAL A 105 16.42 1.80 14.88
CA VAL A 105 17.47 1.95 13.86
C VAL A 105 17.23 3.19 13.00
N ALA A 106 15.99 3.48 12.60
CA ALA A 106 15.64 4.71 11.89
C ALA A 106 15.91 5.96 12.74
N ALA A 107 15.65 5.89 14.05
CA ALA A 107 15.94 6.98 14.99
C ALA A 107 17.44 7.31 15.04
N LEU A 108 18.35 6.34 14.86
CA LEU A 108 19.79 6.62 14.78
C LEU A 108 20.15 7.50 13.57
N VAL A 109 19.50 7.27 12.42
CA VAL A 109 19.66 8.11 11.23
C VAL A 109 19.07 9.50 11.47
N LEU A 110 17.86 9.57 12.03
CA LEU A 110 17.21 10.86 12.33
C LEU A 110 17.99 11.68 13.37
N LYS A 111 18.59 11.04 14.39
CA LYS A 111 19.50 11.69 15.34
C LYS A 111 20.71 12.30 14.66
N ARG A 112 21.27 11.62 13.65
CA ARG A 112 22.38 12.15 12.86
C ARG A 112 21.95 13.41 12.09
N LEU A 113 20.81 13.37 11.40
CA LEU A 113 20.28 14.54 10.69
C LEU A 113 19.97 15.70 11.65
N HIS A 114 19.44 15.41 12.83
CA HIS A 114 19.20 16.42 13.87
C HIS A 114 20.51 17.05 14.35
N ALA A 115 21.56 16.26 14.57
CA ALA A 115 22.89 16.77 14.93
C ALA A 115 23.45 17.69 13.82
N ASP A 116 23.32 17.29 12.56
CA ASP A 116 23.78 18.09 11.42
C ASP A 116 23.05 19.44 11.34
N VAL A 117 21.74 19.49 11.59
CA VAL A 117 20.98 20.76 11.70
C VAL A 117 21.45 21.61 12.87
N ARG A 118 21.70 21.00 14.04
CA ARG A 118 22.19 21.73 15.23
C ARG A 118 23.54 22.38 14.98
N GLU A 119 24.45 21.67 14.32
CA GLU A 119 25.78 22.19 13.96
C GLU A 119 25.67 23.32 12.93
N TYR A 120 24.81 23.17 11.92
CA TYR A 120 24.64 24.18 10.87
C TYR A 120 23.90 25.45 11.35
N ALA A 121 22.79 25.29 12.04
CA ALA A 121 21.89 26.39 12.42
C ALA A 121 22.19 26.99 13.81
N GLY A 122 23.03 26.32 14.62
CA GLY A 122 23.33 26.73 16.00
C GLY A 122 22.13 26.61 16.95
N SER A 123 21.07 25.89 16.56
CA SER A 123 19.83 25.71 17.33
C SER A 123 19.21 24.32 17.04
N SER A 124 18.32 23.86 17.92
CA SER A 124 17.60 22.60 17.72
C SER A 124 16.58 22.71 16.58
N ILE A 125 16.13 21.57 16.04
CA ILE A 125 14.96 21.54 15.16
C ILE A 125 13.74 22.01 15.95
N GLY A 126 12.99 22.97 15.39
CA GLY A 126 11.69 23.38 15.94
C GLY A 126 10.57 22.57 15.32
N THR A 127 9.94 23.11 14.28
CA THR A 127 8.87 22.43 13.53
C THR A 127 9.44 21.60 12.39
N ALA A 128 9.27 20.27 12.43
CA ALA A 128 9.69 19.39 11.34
C ALA A 128 8.51 18.88 10.50
N VAL A 129 8.74 18.76 9.19
CA VAL A 129 7.91 17.98 8.27
C VAL A 129 8.76 16.85 7.71
N LEU A 130 8.25 15.62 7.83
CA LEU A 130 8.89 14.43 7.26
C LEU A 130 8.23 14.04 5.94
N THR A 131 9.00 13.46 5.01
CA THR A 131 8.46 12.87 3.79
C THR A 131 8.41 11.35 3.84
N VAL A 132 7.42 10.79 3.16
CA VAL A 132 7.22 9.33 3.00
C VAL A 132 6.78 8.99 1.57
N PRO A 133 6.95 7.74 1.11
CA PRO A 133 6.31 7.24 -0.09
C PRO A 133 4.80 7.51 -0.05
N ALA A 134 4.16 7.70 -1.19
CA ALA A 134 2.73 7.95 -1.18
C ALA A 134 1.97 6.75 -0.58
N TYR A 135 2.38 5.53 -0.93
CA TYR A 135 1.83 4.26 -0.46
C TYR A 135 2.24 3.81 0.94
N PHE A 136 2.91 4.66 1.73
CA PHE A 136 3.21 4.33 3.12
C PHE A 136 1.93 4.18 3.95
N SER A 137 1.75 3.00 4.55
CA SER A 137 0.56 2.66 5.33
C SER A 137 0.44 3.51 6.59
N HIS A 138 -0.75 3.50 7.21
CA HIS A 138 -0.96 4.22 8.47
C HIS A 138 0.01 3.77 9.57
N VAL A 139 0.32 2.47 9.64
CA VAL A 139 1.25 1.91 10.62
C VAL A 139 2.68 2.36 10.35
N GLN A 140 3.10 2.41 9.08
CA GLN A 140 4.44 2.86 8.69
C GLN A 140 4.66 4.34 8.96
N ARG A 141 3.67 5.18 8.66
CA ARG A 141 3.70 6.62 8.95
C ARG A 141 3.87 6.86 10.45
N ARG A 142 3.10 6.14 11.27
CA ARG A 142 3.19 6.26 12.72
C ARG A 142 4.54 5.77 13.27
N ALA A 143 5.06 4.67 12.74
CA ALA A 143 6.37 4.15 13.11
C ALA A 143 7.51 5.14 12.79
N LEU A 144 7.43 5.87 11.68
CA LEU A 144 8.39 6.94 11.37
C LEU A 144 8.28 8.13 12.34
N GLU A 145 7.06 8.53 12.70
CA GLU A 145 6.84 9.57 13.71
C GLU A 145 7.41 9.17 15.07
N ASP A 146 7.25 7.91 15.46
CA ASP A 146 7.82 7.36 16.69
C ASP A 146 9.35 7.36 16.65
N ALA A 147 9.96 6.98 15.52
CA ALA A 147 11.41 7.07 15.32
C ALA A 147 11.93 8.52 15.41
N ALA A 148 11.18 9.49 14.86
CA ALA A 148 11.51 10.91 14.97
C ALA A 148 11.42 11.41 16.41
N ARG A 149 10.41 10.97 17.17
CA ARG A 149 10.29 11.28 18.59
C ARG A 149 11.47 10.73 19.40
N MET A 150 11.94 9.52 19.10
CA MET A 150 13.16 8.94 19.69
C MET A 150 14.43 9.74 19.35
N ALA A 151 14.40 10.55 18.29
CA ALA A 151 15.47 11.44 17.85
C ALA A 151 15.33 12.89 18.34
N ASP A 152 14.40 13.15 19.26
CA ASP A 152 14.06 14.48 19.77
C ASP A 152 13.59 15.45 18.65
N ILE A 153 12.89 14.93 17.65
CA ILE A 153 12.32 15.71 16.54
C ILE A 153 10.80 15.79 16.71
N GLU A 154 10.26 16.99 16.86
CA GLU A 154 8.81 17.22 16.87
C GLU A 154 8.28 17.30 15.44
N VAL A 155 7.54 16.26 15.04
CA VAL A 155 6.96 16.16 13.68
C VAL A 155 5.59 16.85 13.68
N ALA A 156 5.50 17.98 12.98
CA ALA A 156 4.25 18.72 12.84
C ALA A 156 3.35 18.14 11.73
N ARG A 157 3.94 17.52 10.71
CA ARG A 157 3.21 16.85 9.63
C ARG A 157 4.10 15.83 8.92
N ILE A 158 3.49 14.77 8.43
CA ILE A 158 4.07 13.88 7.43
C ILE A 158 3.39 14.18 6.10
N VAL A 159 4.16 14.39 5.04
CA VAL A 159 3.66 14.57 3.67
C VAL A 159 4.23 13.50 2.75
N SER A 160 3.54 13.18 1.66
CA SER A 160 4.16 12.30 0.67
C SER A 160 5.29 13.02 -0.08
N GLU A 161 6.32 12.27 -0.47
CA GLU A 161 7.44 12.71 -1.32
C GLU A 161 6.97 13.38 -2.63
N PRO A 162 6.00 12.81 -3.38
CA PRO A 162 5.47 13.48 -4.56
C PRO A 162 4.74 14.78 -4.26
N THR A 163 3.99 14.87 -3.15
CA THR A 163 3.34 16.11 -2.72
C THR A 163 4.36 17.19 -2.36
N ALA A 164 5.41 16.82 -1.63
CA ALA A 164 6.51 17.74 -1.32
C ALA A 164 7.15 18.26 -2.61
N THR A 165 7.44 17.36 -3.55
CA THR A 165 7.99 17.75 -4.86
C THR A 165 7.07 18.73 -5.60
N ALA A 166 5.76 18.46 -5.62
CA ALA A 166 4.80 19.35 -6.25
C ALA A 166 4.80 20.74 -5.61
N ILE A 167 4.84 20.83 -4.28
CA ILE A 167 4.97 22.11 -3.54
C ILE A 167 6.24 22.85 -3.96
N ALA A 168 7.39 22.18 -4.01
CA ALA A 168 8.66 22.81 -4.39
C ALA A 168 8.64 23.40 -5.81
N HIS A 169 7.94 22.74 -6.75
CA HIS A 169 7.89 23.16 -8.14
C HIS A 169 6.79 24.19 -8.45
N GLY A 170 5.64 24.09 -7.80
CA GLY A 170 4.43 24.81 -8.20
C GLY A 170 3.98 25.94 -7.26
N LEU A 171 4.57 26.09 -6.06
CA LEU A 171 4.06 27.04 -5.04
C LEU A 171 3.92 28.49 -5.55
N HIS A 172 4.81 28.93 -6.44
CA HIS A 172 4.82 30.31 -6.94
C HIS A 172 4.01 30.52 -8.22
N ARG A 173 3.29 29.50 -8.69
CA ARG A 173 2.53 29.59 -9.95
C ARG A 173 1.15 30.22 -9.72
N ALA A 174 0.82 31.17 -10.60
CA ALA A 174 -0.42 31.94 -10.51
C ALA A 174 -1.63 31.17 -11.08
N GLN A 175 -1.40 30.31 -12.08
CA GLN A 175 -2.43 29.46 -12.67
C GLN A 175 -2.39 28.08 -12.02
N GLU A 176 -3.57 27.43 -11.96
CA GLU A 176 -3.67 26.02 -11.59
C GLU A 176 -3.11 25.15 -12.72
N GLU A 177 -2.19 24.28 -12.36
CA GLU A 177 -1.54 23.35 -13.28
C GLU A 177 -1.55 21.95 -12.70
N ARG A 178 -1.68 20.97 -13.58
CA ARG A 178 -1.66 19.54 -13.29
C ARG A 178 -0.26 19.00 -13.48
N SER A 179 0.35 18.59 -12.38
CA SER A 179 1.64 17.92 -12.38
C SER A 179 1.48 16.44 -12.09
N LEU A 180 2.09 15.60 -12.91
CA LEU A 180 2.30 14.20 -12.59
C LEU A 180 3.72 14.05 -12.03
N VAL A 181 3.82 13.61 -10.78
CA VAL A 181 5.09 13.32 -10.13
C VAL A 181 5.34 11.82 -10.20
N PHE A 182 6.43 11.42 -10.84
CA PHE A 182 6.89 10.04 -11.00
C PHE A 182 8.13 9.85 -10.13
N ASP A 183 7.97 9.20 -9.00
CA ASP A 183 9.03 9.01 -8.00
C ASP A 183 9.53 7.57 -8.00
N LEU A 184 10.73 7.35 -8.53
CA LEU A 184 11.38 6.04 -8.55
C LEU A 184 12.65 6.09 -7.68
N GLY A 185 12.47 5.72 -6.42
CA GLY A 185 13.51 5.67 -5.40
C GLY A 185 14.36 4.40 -5.45
N GLY A 186 15.06 4.12 -4.35
CA GLY A 186 15.87 2.91 -4.19
C GLY A 186 15.03 1.65 -4.02
N GLY A 187 13.94 1.71 -3.27
CA GLY A 187 13.11 0.53 -2.96
C GLY A 187 11.62 0.65 -3.25
N THR A 188 11.14 1.84 -3.60
CA THR A 188 9.72 2.13 -3.81
C THR A 188 9.51 2.99 -5.05
N PHE A 189 8.34 2.81 -5.66
CA PHE A 189 7.88 3.55 -6.81
C PHE A 189 6.51 4.15 -6.50
N ASP A 190 6.37 5.45 -6.66
CA ASP A 190 5.11 6.15 -6.53
C ASP A 190 4.85 7.04 -7.76
N VAL A 191 3.59 7.19 -8.12
CA VAL A 191 3.13 8.17 -9.09
C VAL A 191 1.94 8.91 -8.51
N SER A 192 2.01 10.23 -8.45
CA SER A 192 0.90 11.06 -7.97
C SER A 192 0.52 12.13 -8.97
N LEU A 193 -0.78 12.33 -9.11
CA LEU A 193 -1.37 13.43 -9.85
C LEU A 193 -1.72 14.54 -8.87
N VAL A 194 -1.12 15.71 -9.07
CA VAL A 194 -1.26 16.86 -8.17
C VAL A 194 -1.69 18.08 -8.97
N GLU A 195 -2.74 18.76 -8.52
CA GLU A 195 -3.09 20.10 -8.99
C GLU A 195 -2.49 21.13 -8.03
N ILE A 196 -1.72 22.08 -8.58
CA ILE A 196 -1.13 23.16 -7.80
C ILE A 196 -1.34 24.51 -8.48
N GLY A 197 -1.80 25.48 -7.71
CA GLY A 197 -2.00 26.86 -8.16
C GLY A 197 -2.55 27.76 -7.07
N ALA A 198 -2.24 29.05 -7.13
CA ALA A 198 -2.74 30.05 -6.19
C ALA A 198 -2.54 29.69 -4.70
N GLY A 199 -1.43 29.01 -4.38
CA GLY A 199 -1.10 28.56 -3.02
C GLY A 199 -1.83 27.29 -2.55
N VAL A 200 -2.71 26.69 -3.37
CA VAL A 200 -3.38 25.42 -3.06
C VAL A 200 -2.65 24.29 -3.77
N CYS A 201 -2.32 23.23 -3.02
CA CYS A 201 -1.81 21.97 -3.52
C CYS A 201 -2.84 20.88 -3.20
N GLU A 202 -3.41 20.24 -4.21
CA GLU A 202 -4.42 19.20 -4.08
C GLU A 202 -3.99 17.93 -4.80
N VAL A 203 -3.83 16.85 -4.04
CA VAL A 203 -3.55 15.52 -4.59
C VAL A 203 -4.86 14.94 -5.11
N LYS A 204 -4.90 14.55 -6.38
CA LYS A 204 -6.09 13.96 -7.02
C LYS A 204 -6.11 12.45 -6.92
N ALA A 205 -4.96 11.85 -7.17
CA ALA A 205 -4.79 10.41 -7.10
C ALA A 205 -3.33 10.07 -6.86
N THR A 206 -3.11 8.93 -6.22
CA THR A 206 -1.80 8.32 -6.12
C THR A 206 -1.87 6.83 -6.47
N ALA A 207 -0.82 6.32 -7.09
CA ALA A 207 -0.58 4.90 -7.40
C ALA A 207 0.89 4.56 -7.11
N GLY A 208 1.23 3.29 -6.94
CA GLY A 208 2.62 2.91 -6.66
C GLY A 208 2.87 1.41 -6.56
N ASP A 209 4.10 1.05 -6.25
CA ASP A 209 4.59 -0.29 -5.96
C ASP A 209 5.67 -0.20 -4.85
N ASN A 210 5.34 -0.74 -3.67
CA ASN A 210 6.20 -0.73 -2.48
C ASN A 210 7.43 -1.67 -2.58
N HIS A 211 7.55 -2.41 -3.69
CA HIS A 211 8.61 -3.39 -3.96
C HIS A 211 9.22 -3.19 -5.35
N LEU A 212 9.20 -1.95 -5.84
CA LEU A 212 9.81 -1.56 -7.11
C LEU A 212 10.71 -0.33 -6.89
N GLY A 213 12.00 -0.46 -7.15
CA GLY A 213 12.96 0.65 -7.07
C GLY A 213 14.30 0.26 -7.66
N GLY A 214 15.29 1.14 -7.55
CA GLY A 214 16.66 0.91 -8.01
C GLY A 214 17.28 -0.42 -7.55
N ASP A 215 16.94 -0.90 -6.35
CA ASP A 215 17.39 -2.17 -5.79
C ASP A 215 17.02 -3.36 -6.69
N ASN A 216 15.90 -3.28 -7.43
CA ASN A 216 15.50 -4.33 -8.38
C ASN A 216 16.39 -4.34 -9.64
N TRP A 217 16.86 -3.17 -10.08
CA TRP A 217 17.84 -3.09 -11.17
C TRP A 217 19.19 -3.64 -10.71
N ASP A 218 19.62 -3.28 -9.50
CA ASP A 218 20.88 -3.75 -8.93
C ASP A 218 20.86 -5.27 -8.78
N GLN A 219 19.73 -5.82 -8.31
CA GLN A 219 19.54 -7.26 -8.17
C GLN A 219 19.55 -8.00 -9.52
N ALA A 220 18.98 -7.43 -10.59
CA ALA A 220 19.03 -8.03 -11.93
C ALA A 220 20.46 -8.07 -12.49
N ILE A 221 21.27 -7.04 -12.24
CA ILE A 221 22.70 -7.02 -12.61
C ILE A 221 23.46 -8.09 -11.81
N VAL A 222 23.19 -8.22 -10.50
CA VAL A 222 23.78 -9.25 -9.65
C VAL A 222 23.46 -10.65 -10.17
N GLU A 223 22.19 -10.92 -10.49
CA GLU A 223 21.75 -12.22 -11.03
C GLU A 223 22.43 -12.52 -12.37
N HIS A 224 22.57 -11.53 -13.24
CA HIS A 224 23.30 -11.66 -14.50
C HIS A 224 24.76 -12.05 -14.28
N PHE A 225 25.48 -11.37 -13.36
CA PHE A 225 26.87 -11.70 -13.06
C PHE A 225 27.05 -13.03 -12.33
N VAL A 226 26.12 -13.42 -11.45
CA VAL A 226 26.12 -14.75 -10.84
C VAL A 226 25.94 -15.85 -11.89
N ALA A 227 25.06 -15.63 -12.88
CA ALA A 227 24.87 -16.56 -13.99
C ALA A 227 26.16 -16.70 -14.83
N LEU A 228 26.83 -15.58 -15.13
CA LEU A 228 28.12 -15.60 -15.85
C LEU A 228 29.21 -16.37 -15.08
N LEU A 229 29.33 -16.17 -13.76
CA LEU A 229 30.29 -16.92 -12.94
C LEU A 229 30.01 -18.43 -12.92
N ARG A 230 28.74 -18.82 -12.88
CA ARG A 230 28.33 -20.22 -12.98
C ARG A 230 28.68 -20.80 -14.35
N GLU A 231 28.44 -20.07 -15.43
CA GLU A 231 28.73 -20.52 -16.79
C GLU A 231 30.24 -20.63 -17.07
N GLN A 232 31.03 -19.61 -16.68
CA GLN A 232 32.46 -19.53 -17.00
C GLN A 232 33.34 -20.34 -16.05
N HIS A 233 32.95 -20.44 -14.77
CA HIS A 233 33.81 -21.01 -13.73
C HIS A 233 33.15 -22.16 -12.95
N GLY A 234 31.89 -22.53 -13.26
CA GLY A 234 31.15 -23.52 -12.48
C GLY A 234 30.95 -23.11 -11.02
N LEU A 235 31.04 -21.81 -10.72
CA LEU A 235 31.06 -21.29 -9.34
C LEU A 235 29.72 -20.68 -8.96
N ASP A 236 29.14 -21.16 -7.86
CA ASP A 236 27.97 -20.57 -7.23
C ASP A 236 28.34 -19.76 -5.99
N ILE A 237 28.23 -18.44 -6.06
CA ILE A 237 28.50 -17.52 -4.94
C ILE A 237 27.24 -17.16 -4.14
N SER A 238 26.09 -17.79 -4.42
CA SER A 238 24.81 -17.39 -3.81
C SER A 238 24.77 -17.53 -2.28
N GLN A 239 25.69 -18.28 -1.69
CA GLN A 239 25.81 -18.48 -0.24
C GLN A 239 26.94 -17.65 0.39
N ASP A 240 27.77 -16.97 -0.42
CA ASP A 240 28.86 -16.13 0.07
C ASP A 240 28.36 -14.68 0.24
N LEU A 241 27.98 -14.35 1.47
CA LEU A 241 27.42 -13.04 1.81
C LEU A 241 28.38 -11.89 1.51
N THR A 242 29.69 -12.11 1.66
CA THR A 242 30.72 -11.08 1.42
C THR A 242 30.89 -10.86 -0.08
N ALA A 243 30.97 -11.93 -0.87
CA ALA A 243 31.02 -11.82 -2.33
C ALA A 243 29.76 -11.14 -2.89
N LEU A 244 28.58 -11.51 -2.39
CA LEU A 244 27.31 -10.89 -2.80
C LEU A 244 27.23 -9.41 -2.41
N ALA A 245 27.74 -9.02 -1.24
CA ALA A 245 27.78 -7.62 -0.83
C ALA A 245 28.66 -6.78 -1.78
N ARG A 246 29.85 -7.29 -2.11
CA ARG A 246 30.75 -6.63 -3.09
C ARG A 246 30.13 -6.55 -4.48
N LEU A 247 29.45 -7.61 -4.91
CA LEU A 247 28.79 -7.64 -6.22
C LEU A 247 27.61 -6.66 -6.29
N ARG A 248 26.82 -6.52 -5.22
CA ARG A 248 25.74 -5.53 -5.13
C ARG A 248 26.25 -4.09 -5.22
N GLU A 249 27.32 -3.77 -4.50
CA GLU A 249 27.93 -2.43 -4.55
C GLU A 249 28.45 -2.10 -5.96
N ALA A 250 29.09 -3.06 -6.61
CA ALA A 250 29.56 -2.90 -7.99
C ALA A 250 28.40 -2.79 -8.99
N ALA A 251 27.31 -3.54 -8.78
CA ALA A 251 26.09 -3.46 -9.59
C ALA A 251 25.41 -2.09 -9.50
N GLU A 252 25.26 -1.56 -8.27
CA GLU A 252 24.72 -0.21 -8.05
C GLU A 252 25.58 0.85 -8.74
N THR A 253 26.90 0.75 -8.59
CA THR A 253 27.86 1.65 -9.25
C THR A 253 27.72 1.58 -10.77
N ALA A 254 27.70 0.38 -11.34
CA ALA A 254 27.55 0.19 -12.78
C ALA A 254 26.22 0.75 -13.31
N ARG A 255 25.10 0.53 -12.61
CA ARG A 255 23.80 1.12 -12.95
C ARG A 255 23.86 2.65 -12.98
N VAL A 256 24.46 3.26 -11.95
CA VAL A 256 24.60 4.71 -11.86
C VAL A 256 25.47 5.24 -12.99
N ASP A 257 26.61 4.62 -13.25
CA ASP A 257 27.52 5.01 -14.34
C ASP A 257 26.83 4.91 -15.71
N LEU A 258 26.07 3.83 -15.96
CA LEU A 258 25.32 3.61 -17.21
C LEU A 258 24.17 4.61 -17.43
N SER A 259 23.79 5.35 -16.40
CA SER A 259 22.84 6.45 -16.55
C SER A 259 23.45 7.66 -17.28
N ALA A 260 24.79 7.79 -17.26
CA ALA A 260 25.52 8.85 -17.98
C ALA A 260 26.34 8.29 -19.16
N ALA A 261 26.99 7.14 -18.99
CA ALA A 261 27.84 6.49 -19.98
C ALA A 261 27.11 5.37 -20.75
N THR A 262 27.62 5.00 -21.93
CA THR A 262 27.06 3.90 -22.75
C THR A 262 27.56 2.52 -22.33
N SER A 263 28.63 2.47 -21.55
CA SER A 263 29.25 1.25 -21.01
C SER A 263 29.90 1.53 -19.66
N ALA A 264 29.92 0.54 -18.78
CA ALA A 264 30.62 0.56 -17.50
C ALA A 264 31.42 -0.74 -17.32
N ASN A 265 32.65 -0.63 -16.80
CA ASN A 265 33.48 -1.79 -16.54
C ASN A 265 33.32 -2.20 -15.07
N VAL A 266 32.93 -3.46 -14.85
CA VAL A 266 32.80 -4.05 -13.53
C VAL A 266 34.00 -4.94 -13.28
N TYR A 267 34.87 -4.49 -12.38
CA TYR A 267 36.08 -5.20 -12.00
C TYR A 267 36.08 -5.55 -10.51
N LEU A 268 35.90 -6.83 -10.17
CA LEU A 268 35.96 -7.36 -8.81
C LEU A 268 37.02 -8.46 -8.73
N PRO A 269 38.25 -8.11 -8.33
CA PRO A 269 39.30 -9.11 -8.16
C PRO A 269 39.07 -9.93 -6.89
N HIS A 270 39.48 -11.20 -6.93
CA HIS A 270 39.41 -12.10 -5.77
C HIS A 270 38.00 -12.14 -5.15
N LEU A 271 36.97 -12.28 -5.98
CA LEU A 271 35.59 -12.23 -5.53
C LEU A 271 35.23 -13.46 -4.68
N ALA A 272 35.65 -14.65 -5.12
CA ALA A 272 35.39 -15.91 -4.44
C ALA A 272 36.51 -16.91 -4.71
N ARG A 273 36.70 -17.90 -3.82
CA ARG A 273 37.76 -18.91 -3.95
C ARG A 273 37.32 -20.04 -4.88
N THR A 274 38.20 -20.49 -5.77
CA THR A 274 38.00 -21.64 -6.64
C THR A 274 39.01 -22.75 -6.31
N GLY A 275 38.90 -23.92 -6.95
CA GLY A 275 39.86 -25.02 -6.76
C GLY A 275 41.31 -24.64 -7.10
N ASP A 276 41.50 -23.76 -8.08
CA ASP A 276 42.81 -23.40 -8.64
C ASP A 276 43.21 -21.93 -8.38
N GLY A 277 42.50 -21.22 -7.48
CA GLY A 277 42.81 -19.83 -7.15
C GLY A 277 41.60 -19.02 -6.69
N TYR A 278 41.38 -17.87 -7.32
CA TYR A 278 40.22 -17.02 -7.07
C TYR A 278 39.49 -16.71 -8.38
N ALA A 279 38.17 -16.64 -8.31
CA ALA A 279 37.34 -16.09 -9.37
C ALA A 279 37.35 -14.56 -9.29
N HIS A 280 37.29 -13.93 -10.47
CA HIS A 280 37.25 -12.48 -10.65
C HIS A 280 36.02 -12.15 -11.51
N VAL A 281 35.47 -10.96 -11.36
CA VAL A 281 34.55 -10.39 -12.35
C VAL A 281 35.34 -9.32 -13.10
N ASP A 282 35.41 -9.43 -14.42
CA ASP A 282 35.98 -8.43 -15.31
C ASP A 282 35.10 -8.37 -16.57
N VAL A 283 34.04 -7.56 -16.49
CA VAL A 283 32.98 -7.51 -17.52
C VAL A 283 32.73 -6.06 -17.90
N SER A 284 32.63 -5.79 -19.20
CA SER A 284 32.11 -4.53 -19.71
C SER A 284 30.60 -4.68 -19.94
N LEU A 285 29.79 -4.01 -19.13
CA LEU A 285 28.34 -3.99 -19.27
C LEU A 285 27.93 -2.74 -20.07
N THR A 286 27.17 -2.92 -21.14
CA THR A 286 26.63 -1.81 -21.93
C THR A 286 25.25 -1.38 -21.42
N ARG A 287 24.86 -0.13 -21.74
CA ARG A 287 23.51 0.38 -21.41
C ARG A 287 22.42 -0.47 -22.06
N GLY A 288 22.62 -0.90 -23.31
CA GLY A 288 21.64 -1.73 -24.02
C GLY A 288 21.45 -3.11 -23.38
N GLU A 289 22.52 -3.72 -22.87
CA GLU A 289 22.42 -4.96 -22.10
C GLU A 289 21.68 -4.75 -20.78
N LEU A 290 22.01 -3.68 -20.03
CA LEU A 290 21.28 -3.31 -18.82
C LEU A 290 19.78 -3.14 -19.08
N GLU A 291 19.42 -2.39 -20.13
CA GLU A 291 18.03 -2.16 -20.52
C GLU A 291 17.33 -3.47 -20.92
N THR A 292 18.05 -4.40 -21.55
CA THR A 292 17.53 -5.72 -21.92
C THR A 292 17.23 -6.59 -20.69
N ILE A 293 18.20 -6.73 -19.78
CA ILE A 293 18.03 -7.59 -18.59
C ILE A 293 17.04 -7.01 -17.58
N THR A 294 16.74 -5.70 -17.65
CA THR A 294 15.81 -5.01 -16.74
C THR A 294 14.49 -4.58 -17.39
N GLN A 295 14.22 -5.03 -18.63
CA GLN A 295 13.02 -4.64 -19.37
C GLN A 295 11.72 -4.95 -18.61
N SER A 296 11.63 -6.14 -18.00
CA SER A 296 10.47 -6.55 -17.20
C SER A 296 10.29 -5.67 -15.95
N THR A 297 11.39 -5.27 -15.32
CA THR A 297 11.38 -4.36 -14.17
C THR A 297 10.90 -2.97 -14.56
N LEU A 298 11.36 -2.44 -15.70
CA LEU A 298 10.91 -1.15 -16.22
C LEU A 298 9.42 -1.15 -16.56
N GLU A 299 8.92 -2.23 -17.16
CA GLU A 299 7.53 -2.34 -17.60
C GLU A 299 6.55 -2.37 -16.41
N ARG A 300 6.98 -2.81 -15.21
CA ARG A 300 6.18 -2.72 -13.98
C ARG A 300 5.76 -1.28 -13.65
N CYS A 301 6.51 -0.26 -14.08
CA CYS A 301 6.14 1.15 -13.85
C CYS A 301 4.88 1.60 -14.61
N ARG A 302 4.50 0.90 -15.70
CA ARG A 302 3.33 1.29 -16.54
C ARG A 302 2.01 1.20 -15.77
N GLY A 303 1.81 0.10 -15.04
CA GLY A 303 0.55 -0.17 -14.35
C GLY A 303 0.14 0.94 -13.37
N PRO A 304 1.02 1.37 -12.44
CA PRO A 304 0.73 2.49 -11.56
C PRO A 304 0.52 3.82 -12.29
N PHE A 305 1.28 4.11 -13.35
CA PHE A 305 1.08 5.30 -14.16
C PHE A 305 -0.32 5.36 -14.80
N GLU A 306 -0.78 4.26 -15.40
CA GLU A 306 -2.11 4.20 -16.01
C GLU A 306 -3.23 4.24 -14.95
N ARG A 307 -2.98 3.62 -13.79
CA ARG A 307 -3.91 3.63 -12.66
C ARG A 307 -4.11 5.04 -12.11
N VAL A 308 -3.04 5.82 -11.91
CA VAL A 308 -3.18 7.17 -11.34
C VAL A 308 -3.99 8.10 -12.25
N LEU A 309 -3.87 7.96 -13.57
CA LEU A 309 -4.67 8.73 -14.53
C LEU A 309 -6.14 8.33 -14.49
N ARG A 310 -6.41 7.03 -14.39
CA ARG A 310 -7.77 6.49 -14.25
C ARG A 310 -8.43 6.96 -12.96
N ASP A 311 -7.74 6.84 -11.84
CA ASP A 311 -8.23 7.25 -10.52
C ASP A 311 -8.42 8.77 -10.45
N GLY A 312 -7.53 9.53 -11.11
CA GLY A 312 -7.64 10.99 -11.25
C GLY A 312 -8.66 11.45 -12.30
N ALA A 313 -9.30 10.52 -13.03
CA ALA A 313 -10.19 10.79 -14.15
C ALA A 313 -9.62 11.76 -15.21
N LEU A 314 -8.32 11.66 -15.49
CA LEU A 314 -7.62 12.49 -16.47
C LEU A 314 -7.01 11.65 -17.60
N ARG A 315 -6.84 12.28 -18.77
CA ARG A 315 -6.01 11.76 -19.86
C ARG A 315 -4.60 12.31 -19.76
N ALA A 316 -3.63 11.58 -20.31
CA ALA A 316 -2.22 12.01 -20.35
C ALA A 316 -2.03 13.40 -20.98
N SER A 317 -2.85 13.75 -21.98
CA SER A 317 -2.84 15.05 -22.66
C SER A 317 -3.24 16.23 -21.75
N GLU A 318 -3.90 15.96 -20.62
CA GLU A 318 -4.42 16.97 -19.69
C GLU A 318 -3.43 17.28 -18.55
N ILE A 319 -2.30 16.58 -18.52
CA ILE A 319 -1.20 16.84 -17.58
C ILE A 319 -0.36 17.97 -18.14
N ASP A 320 -0.08 19.02 -17.37
CA ASP A 320 0.74 20.15 -17.83
C ASP A 320 2.24 19.81 -17.72
N HIS A 321 2.62 19.23 -16.57
CA HIS A 321 4.01 18.92 -16.25
C HIS A 321 4.19 17.47 -15.79
N VAL A 322 5.29 16.85 -16.20
CA VAL A 322 5.71 15.54 -15.70
C VAL A 322 7.05 15.72 -15.01
N ILE A 323 7.16 15.27 -13.76
CA ILE A 323 8.33 15.50 -12.91
C ILE A 323 8.88 14.14 -12.49
N LEU A 324 10.15 13.86 -12.82
CA LEU A 324 10.87 12.67 -12.35
C LEU A 324 11.58 12.98 -11.04
N VAL A 325 11.34 12.13 -10.04
CA VAL A 325 11.92 12.15 -8.70
C VAL A 325 12.61 10.81 -8.43
N GLY A 326 13.62 10.82 -7.57
CA GLY A 326 14.34 9.62 -7.16
C GLY A 326 15.59 9.32 -8.01
N GLY A 327 16.56 8.65 -7.37
CA GLY A 327 17.85 8.35 -7.98
C GLY A 327 17.73 7.42 -9.19
N ALA A 328 16.87 6.41 -9.11
CA ALA A 328 16.66 5.44 -10.18
C ALA A 328 15.90 6.04 -11.38
N ALA A 329 15.10 7.10 -11.18
CA ALA A 329 14.47 7.82 -12.29
C ALA A 329 15.47 8.53 -13.21
N ARG A 330 16.76 8.64 -12.83
CA ARG A 330 17.83 9.21 -13.68
C ARG A 330 18.17 8.35 -14.89
N MET A 331 17.81 7.06 -14.88
CA MET A 331 18.06 6.16 -16.00
C MET A 331 17.40 6.67 -17.29
N PRO A 332 18.10 6.68 -18.44
CA PRO A 332 17.52 7.10 -19.73
C PRO A 332 16.25 6.32 -20.12
N ALA A 333 16.25 5.00 -19.91
CA ALA A 333 15.10 4.15 -20.22
C ALA A 333 13.83 4.52 -19.44
N VAL A 334 13.97 4.98 -18.19
CA VAL A 334 12.84 5.48 -17.38
C VAL A 334 12.29 6.77 -18.00
N GLY A 335 13.17 7.70 -18.38
CA GLY A 335 12.76 8.92 -19.07
C GLY A 335 12.03 8.63 -20.38
N GLY A 336 12.55 7.70 -21.19
CA GLY A 336 11.91 7.28 -22.44
C GLY A 336 10.55 6.61 -22.24
N LEU A 337 10.40 5.76 -21.21
CA LEU A 337 9.11 5.17 -20.86
C LEU A 337 8.10 6.27 -20.49
N VAL A 338 8.48 7.19 -19.61
CA VAL A 338 7.59 8.25 -19.12
C VAL A 338 7.21 9.21 -20.24
N GLU A 339 8.14 9.59 -21.11
CA GLU A 339 7.85 10.42 -22.28
C GLU A 339 6.87 9.73 -23.24
N LYS A 340 7.04 8.43 -23.49
CA LYS A 340 6.11 7.63 -24.30
C LYS A 340 4.71 7.57 -23.68
N LEU A 341 4.63 7.44 -22.36
CA LEU A 341 3.36 7.35 -21.61
C LEU A 341 2.63 8.68 -21.53
N ALA A 342 3.35 9.76 -21.22
CA ALA A 342 2.78 11.09 -21.04
C ALA A 342 2.61 11.88 -22.35
N GLY A 343 3.31 11.47 -23.41
CA GLY A 343 3.34 12.18 -24.69
C GLY A 343 4.09 13.51 -24.64
N LYS A 344 4.92 13.73 -23.62
CA LYS A 344 5.73 14.95 -23.43
C LYS A 344 7.00 14.66 -22.62
N PRO A 345 8.08 15.43 -22.85
CA PRO A 345 9.34 15.21 -22.14
C PRO A 345 9.17 15.53 -20.65
N PRO A 346 9.68 14.67 -19.76
CA PRO A 346 9.59 14.93 -18.33
C PRO A 346 10.70 15.87 -17.86
N PHE A 347 10.39 16.70 -16.87
CA PHE A 347 11.36 17.50 -16.12
C PHE A 347 12.01 16.64 -15.05
N ARG A 348 13.34 16.76 -14.87
CA ARG A 348 14.07 16.04 -13.84
C ARG A 348 14.34 16.97 -12.66
N THR A 349 13.91 16.57 -11.47
CA THR A 349 14.35 17.21 -10.22
C THR A 349 15.33 16.30 -9.48
N ILE A 350 16.07 16.87 -8.54
CA ILE A 350 16.96 16.15 -7.62
C ILE A 350 16.29 16.00 -6.24
N SER A 351 16.86 15.23 -5.32
CA SER A 351 16.33 15.04 -3.95
C SER A 351 16.10 16.37 -3.21
N GLU A 352 16.82 17.43 -3.60
CA GLU A 352 16.58 18.79 -3.12
C GLU A 352 15.12 19.22 -3.27
N GLY A 353 14.40 18.76 -4.30
CA GLY A 353 12.99 19.08 -4.51
C GLY A 353 12.07 18.56 -3.40
N VAL A 354 12.26 17.32 -2.97
CA VAL A 354 11.47 16.69 -1.89
C VAL A 354 11.72 17.42 -0.57
N VAL A 355 12.98 17.61 -0.20
CA VAL A 355 13.38 18.33 1.02
C VAL A 355 12.90 19.78 1.00
N THR A 356 13.01 20.44 -0.16
CA THR A 356 12.53 21.82 -0.34
C THR A 356 11.04 21.92 -0.12
N GLY A 357 10.27 21.00 -0.69
CA GLY A 357 8.82 20.93 -0.49
C GLY A 357 8.43 20.75 0.97
N ALA A 358 9.10 19.83 1.66
CA ALA A 358 8.87 19.57 3.08
C ALA A 358 9.21 20.79 3.94
N ALA A 359 10.32 21.47 3.67
CA ALA A 359 10.72 22.68 4.40
C ALA A 359 9.78 23.86 4.12
N LEU A 360 9.28 24.01 2.88
CA LEU A 360 8.24 25.00 2.54
C LEU A 360 6.93 24.68 3.26
N GLN A 361 6.55 23.41 3.35
CA GLN A 361 5.38 22.97 4.10
C GLN A 361 5.53 23.27 5.60
N ALA A 362 6.71 23.00 6.18
CA ALA A 362 7.01 23.35 7.57
C ALA A 362 6.91 24.87 7.79
N ALA A 363 7.47 25.66 6.88
CA ALA A 363 7.40 27.12 6.92
C ALA A 363 5.97 27.65 6.75
N GLY A 364 5.12 26.94 6.01
CA GLY A 364 3.69 27.23 5.91
C GLY A 364 2.95 27.02 7.24
N LEU A 365 3.28 25.93 7.95
CA LEU A 365 2.70 25.64 9.27
C LEU A 365 3.11 26.65 10.35
N THR A 366 4.31 27.22 10.26
CA THR A 366 4.80 28.26 11.17
C THR A 366 4.42 29.68 10.74
N GLY A 367 3.72 29.84 9.61
CA GLY A 367 3.29 31.13 9.06
C GLY A 367 4.41 31.95 8.40
N GLN A 368 5.60 31.38 8.22
CA GLN A 368 6.72 32.00 7.52
C GLN A 368 6.50 32.03 5.99
N VAL A 369 5.78 31.05 5.46
CA VAL A 369 5.23 31.04 4.08
C VAL A 369 3.73 31.26 4.17
N LYS A 370 3.23 32.30 3.50
CA LYS A 370 1.79 32.62 3.50
C LYS A 370 1.06 31.82 2.44
N ASP A 371 -0.22 31.56 2.72
CA ASP A 371 -1.21 31.04 1.77
C ASP A 371 -0.94 29.64 1.17
N LEU A 372 -0.01 28.86 1.73
CA LEU A 372 0.16 27.44 1.38
C LEU A 372 -0.93 26.58 2.04
N ARG A 373 -1.81 26.00 1.23
CA ARG A 373 -2.85 25.06 1.67
C ARG A 373 -2.64 23.72 0.99
N LEU A 374 -2.51 22.67 1.79
CA LEU A 374 -2.38 21.30 1.31
C LEU A 374 -3.68 20.52 1.56
N ARG A 375 -4.20 19.91 0.50
CA ARG A 375 -5.27 18.89 0.52
C ARG A 375 -4.67 17.58 0.04
N ASP A 376 -4.30 16.74 0.99
CA ASP A 376 -3.74 15.42 0.70
C ASP A 376 -4.87 14.37 0.64
N VAL A 377 -4.52 13.13 0.32
CA VAL A 377 -5.44 12.00 0.23
C VAL A 377 -4.95 10.79 1.01
N ILE A 378 -5.88 9.90 1.39
CA ILE A 378 -5.54 8.60 1.98
C ILE A 378 -5.00 7.64 0.89
N PRO A 379 -3.88 6.95 1.11
CA PRO A 379 -3.23 6.17 0.04
C PRO A 379 -3.84 4.79 -0.19
N ALA A 380 -4.51 4.24 0.81
CA ALA A 380 -5.15 2.93 0.76
C ALA A 380 -6.56 2.98 1.36
N SER A 381 -7.42 2.08 0.92
CA SER A 381 -8.77 1.95 1.42
C SER A 381 -8.74 1.33 2.82
N VAL A 382 -9.53 1.88 3.73
CA VAL A 382 -9.66 1.38 5.09
C VAL A 382 -11.10 1.07 5.40
N GLY A 383 -11.31 -0.06 6.08
CA GLY A 383 -12.62 -0.61 6.31
C GLY A 383 -12.66 -1.63 7.43
N VAL A 384 -13.70 -2.45 7.43
CA VAL A 384 -13.90 -3.51 8.42
C VAL A 384 -13.97 -4.88 7.77
N GLU A 385 -13.42 -5.89 8.43
CA GLU A 385 -13.75 -7.28 8.11
C GLU A 385 -15.16 -7.60 8.65
N GLN A 386 -15.93 -8.28 7.82
CA GLN A 386 -17.24 -8.81 8.15
C GLN A 386 -17.19 -10.33 8.32
N VAL A 387 -18.28 -10.91 8.82
CA VAL A 387 -18.45 -12.36 8.97
C VAL A 387 -17.94 -13.12 7.75
N GLY A 388 -17.00 -14.03 8.05
CA GLY A 388 -16.18 -14.90 7.18
C GLY A 388 -15.32 -14.27 6.09
N GLY A 389 -14.81 -13.06 6.35
CA GLY A 389 -13.63 -12.57 5.66
C GLY A 389 -13.91 -11.62 4.50
N LEU A 390 -15.16 -11.17 4.35
CA LEU A 390 -15.48 -10.07 3.44
C LEU A 390 -14.90 -8.77 3.97
N TYR A 391 -14.33 -7.98 3.07
CA TYR A 391 -13.86 -6.65 3.37
C TYR A 391 -14.94 -5.63 2.99
N LEU A 392 -15.32 -4.77 3.93
CA LEU A 392 -16.18 -3.63 3.67
C LEU A 392 -15.34 -2.34 3.73
N PRO A 393 -14.98 -1.73 2.59
CA PRO A 393 -14.31 -0.44 2.60
C PRO A 393 -15.25 0.65 3.14
N VAL A 394 -14.74 1.49 4.05
CA VAL A 394 -15.48 2.60 4.67
C VAL A 394 -14.94 3.96 4.19
N ILE A 395 -13.61 4.07 4.11
CA ILE A 395 -12.91 5.16 3.44
C ILE A 395 -12.17 4.56 2.26
N GLN A 396 -12.45 5.03 1.04
CA GLN A 396 -11.76 4.56 -0.15
C GLN A 396 -10.42 5.29 -0.32
N ARG A 397 -9.43 4.63 -0.95
CA ARG A 397 -8.19 5.29 -1.39
C ARG A 397 -8.50 6.56 -2.18
N ASN A 398 -7.56 7.51 -2.18
CA ASN A 398 -7.68 8.83 -2.80
C ASN A 398 -8.77 9.73 -2.20
N THR A 399 -9.43 9.34 -1.09
CA THR A 399 -10.31 10.25 -0.34
C THR A 399 -9.48 11.38 0.29
N THR A 400 -9.86 12.63 0.03
CA THR A 400 -9.21 13.82 0.61
C THR A 400 -9.24 13.79 2.14
N VAL A 401 -8.12 14.16 2.77
CA VAL A 401 -7.98 14.30 4.23
C VAL A 401 -7.87 15.76 4.66
N PRO A 402 -8.38 16.15 5.85
CA PRO A 402 -9.04 15.31 6.85
C PRO A 402 -10.43 14.83 6.42
N THR A 403 -10.85 13.67 6.89
CA THR A 403 -12.18 13.10 6.60
C THR A 403 -12.72 12.29 7.76
N ARG A 404 -14.05 12.24 7.85
CA ARG A 404 -14.79 11.39 8.78
C ARG A 404 -15.82 10.56 8.02
N ARG A 405 -15.88 9.26 8.29
CA ARG A 405 -16.92 8.35 7.78
C ARG A 405 -17.42 7.47 8.90
N HIS A 406 -18.66 7.02 8.78
CA HIS A 406 -19.30 6.12 9.74
C HIS A 406 -19.84 4.91 9.00
N GLN A 407 -19.67 3.74 9.60
CA GLN A 407 -20.28 2.52 9.14
C GLN A 407 -21.12 1.91 10.26
N LEU A 408 -22.41 1.75 9.99
CA LEU A 408 -23.31 1.06 10.88
C LEU A 408 -23.19 -0.46 10.67
N LEU A 409 -22.89 -1.17 11.75
CA LEU A 409 -22.75 -2.61 11.81
C LEU A 409 -23.74 -3.19 12.82
N THR A 410 -23.95 -4.50 12.77
CA THR A 410 -24.85 -5.21 13.69
C THR A 410 -24.27 -6.54 14.14
N THR A 411 -24.89 -7.13 15.16
CA THR A 411 -24.65 -8.54 15.51
C THR A 411 -25.07 -9.45 14.37
N ALA A 412 -24.36 -10.57 14.22
CA ALA A 412 -24.57 -11.52 13.14
C ALA A 412 -25.37 -12.75 13.55
N VAL A 413 -25.37 -13.10 14.84
CA VAL A 413 -26.08 -14.27 15.39
C VAL A 413 -26.95 -13.89 16.58
N ASP A 414 -27.95 -14.73 16.86
CA ASP A 414 -28.83 -14.56 18.00
C ASP A 414 -28.05 -14.63 19.32
N ASN A 415 -28.45 -13.81 20.28
CA ASN A 415 -27.90 -13.74 21.64
C ASN A 415 -26.39 -13.53 21.70
N GLN A 416 -25.81 -12.92 20.66
CA GLN A 416 -24.42 -12.57 20.60
C GLN A 416 -24.05 -11.61 21.75
N SER A 417 -23.15 -12.05 22.64
CA SER A 417 -22.82 -11.36 23.90
C SER A 417 -21.67 -10.36 23.78
N SER A 418 -20.98 -10.32 22.65
CA SER A 418 -19.92 -9.37 22.33
C SER A 418 -19.85 -9.14 20.84
N VAL A 419 -19.16 -8.10 20.38
CA VAL A 419 -18.91 -7.80 18.97
C VAL A 419 -17.44 -7.44 18.82
N THR A 420 -16.80 -8.03 17.82
CA THR A 420 -15.45 -7.67 17.40
C THR A 420 -15.51 -6.90 16.08
N VAL A 421 -14.99 -5.67 16.08
CA VAL A 421 -14.72 -4.89 14.87
C VAL A 421 -13.23 -5.05 14.54
N LEU A 422 -12.93 -5.77 13.47
CA LEU A 422 -11.57 -5.82 12.93
C LEU A 422 -11.42 -4.79 11.82
N VAL A 423 -10.52 -3.84 12.03
CA VAL A 423 -10.19 -2.79 11.08
C VAL A 423 -9.08 -3.28 10.16
N VAL A 424 -9.27 -3.10 8.86
CA VAL A 424 -8.37 -3.61 7.82
C VAL A 424 -8.09 -2.52 6.78
N GLU A 425 -6.84 -2.43 6.36
CA GLU A 425 -6.39 -1.72 5.16
C GLU A 425 -6.22 -2.75 4.03
N SER A 426 -6.89 -2.55 2.89
CA SER A 426 -6.85 -3.49 1.76
C SER A 426 -7.34 -2.83 0.48
N GLU A 427 -6.77 -3.22 -0.65
CA GLU A 427 -7.18 -2.80 -2.00
C GLU A 427 -8.00 -3.88 -2.73
N GLU A 428 -8.28 -5.00 -2.08
CA GLU A 428 -9.00 -6.15 -2.60
C GLU A 428 -10.31 -6.36 -1.84
N ASP A 429 -11.30 -6.99 -2.47
CA ASP A 429 -12.63 -7.20 -1.87
C ASP A 429 -12.64 -8.24 -0.71
N ARG A 430 -11.48 -8.79 -0.33
CA ARG A 430 -11.34 -9.84 0.69
C ARG A 430 -10.26 -9.52 1.73
N ALA A 431 -10.62 -9.59 3.00
CA ALA A 431 -9.75 -9.25 4.13
C ALA A 431 -8.71 -10.35 4.48
N GLY A 432 -8.78 -11.51 3.83
CA GLY A 432 -7.97 -12.71 4.13
C GLY A 432 -6.92 -13.07 3.07
N ARG A 433 -6.58 -12.19 2.13
CA ARG A 433 -5.42 -12.39 1.24
C ARG A 433 -4.16 -11.79 1.84
N ASP A 434 -3.00 -12.22 1.33
CA ASP A 434 -1.66 -11.90 1.87
C ASP A 434 -1.32 -10.39 1.94
N ASP A 435 -2.09 -9.54 1.25
CA ASP A 435 -1.90 -8.09 1.13
C ASP A 435 -2.78 -7.25 2.09
N ALA A 436 -3.76 -7.85 2.76
CA ALA A 436 -4.62 -7.15 3.72
C ALA A 436 -3.89 -6.92 5.06
N ILE A 437 -3.83 -5.65 5.50
CA ILE A 437 -3.16 -5.27 6.75
C ILE A 437 -4.20 -5.09 7.85
N ALA A 438 -4.14 -5.93 8.88
CA ALA A 438 -4.95 -5.76 10.09
C ALA A 438 -4.42 -4.55 10.88
N LEU A 439 -5.27 -3.54 11.07
CA LEU A 439 -4.89 -2.26 11.69
C LEU A 439 -5.28 -2.18 13.17
N ALA A 440 -6.46 -2.67 13.53
CA ALA A 440 -6.95 -2.65 14.90
C ALA A 440 -8.04 -3.69 15.13
N ARG A 441 -8.18 -4.10 16.40
CA ARG A 441 -9.28 -4.92 16.90
C ARG A 441 -9.98 -4.14 18.01
N LEU A 442 -11.28 -3.94 17.90
CA LEU A 442 -12.12 -3.29 18.91
C LEU A 442 -13.19 -4.28 19.36
N ASP A 443 -13.19 -4.63 20.65
CA ASP A 443 -14.10 -5.61 21.24
C ASP A 443 -15.13 -4.92 22.14
N ILE A 444 -16.39 -4.88 21.71
CA ILE A 444 -17.51 -4.43 22.53
C ILE A 444 -18.11 -5.66 23.21
N THR A 445 -17.98 -5.78 24.53
CA THR A 445 -18.46 -6.95 25.29
C THR A 445 -19.71 -6.63 26.11
N GLY A 446 -20.40 -7.66 26.58
CA GLY A 446 -21.53 -7.57 27.51
C GLY A 446 -22.83 -7.06 26.87
N LEU A 447 -23.07 -7.42 25.61
CA LEU A 447 -24.33 -7.16 24.93
C LEU A 447 -25.45 -8.00 25.55
N ALA A 448 -26.64 -7.40 25.72
CA ALA A 448 -27.80 -8.12 26.22
C ALA A 448 -28.27 -9.18 25.20
N PRO A 449 -28.84 -10.32 25.63
CA PRO A 449 -29.43 -11.29 24.72
C PRO A 449 -30.50 -10.64 23.84
N ALA A 450 -30.30 -10.70 22.53
CA ALA A 450 -31.23 -10.17 21.53
C ALA A 450 -31.08 -10.97 20.23
N PRO A 451 -32.10 -11.00 19.35
CA PRO A 451 -31.98 -11.61 18.04
C PRO A 451 -30.81 -11.01 17.22
N ALA A 452 -30.32 -11.76 16.23
CA ALA A 452 -29.37 -11.26 15.26
C ALA A 452 -29.84 -9.93 14.66
N PHE A 453 -28.90 -9.06 14.30
CA PHE A 453 -29.16 -7.73 13.74
C PHE A 453 -29.81 -6.71 14.71
N ALA A 454 -30.13 -7.09 15.95
CA ALA A 454 -30.80 -6.19 16.90
C ALA A 454 -29.86 -5.12 17.46
N HIS A 455 -28.63 -5.50 17.82
CA HIS A 455 -27.62 -4.55 18.31
C HIS A 455 -27.05 -3.75 17.15
N ARG A 456 -26.87 -2.44 17.37
CA ARG A 456 -26.41 -1.49 16.37
C ARG A 456 -25.09 -0.87 16.82
N ILE A 457 -24.02 -1.16 16.08
CA ILE A 457 -22.68 -0.68 16.37
C ILE A 457 -22.31 0.38 15.32
N ASP A 458 -22.19 1.64 15.74
CA ASP A 458 -21.66 2.71 14.87
C ASP A 458 -20.14 2.71 14.94
N VAL A 459 -19.49 2.51 13.79
CA VAL A 459 -18.02 2.54 13.69
C VAL A 459 -17.61 3.79 12.93
N ALA A 460 -17.05 4.76 13.66
CA ALA A 460 -16.51 5.99 13.12
C ALA A 460 -15.03 5.82 12.73
N PHE A 461 -14.68 6.29 11.55
CA PHE A 461 -13.33 6.39 11.01
C PHE A 461 -12.99 7.86 10.85
N ASP A 462 -12.04 8.33 11.64
CA ASP A 462 -11.58 9.71 11.70
C ASP A 462 -10.12 9.78 11.21
N VAL A 463 -9.90 10.44 10.08
CA VAL A 463 -8.55 10.69 9.53
C VAL A 463 -8.26 12.18 9.60
N ASP A 464 -7.20 12.56 10.32
CA ASP A 464 -6.79 13.96 10.44
C ASP A 464 -5.95 14.46 9.24
N ALA A 465 -5.53 15.73 9.29
CA ALA A 465 -4.74 16.33 8.22
C ALA A 465 -3.29 15.80 8.11
N GLY A 466 -2.81 15.05 9.11
CA GLY A 466 -1.53 14.34 9.07
C GLY A 466 -1.67 12.88 8.61
N GLY A 467 -2.89 12.42 8.35
CA GLY A 467 -3.18 11.03 7.98
C GLY A 467 -3.28 10.08 9.17
N THR A 468 -3.35 10.58 10.41
CA THR A 468 -3.57 9.73 11.59
C THR A 468 -5.00 9.22 11.57
N LEU A 469 -5.15 7.89 11.53
CA LEU A 469 -6.44 7.23 11.58
C LEU A 469 -6.79 6.87 13.04
N ARG A 470 -7.98 7.29 13.46
CA ARG A 470 -8.65 6.85 14.69
C ARG A 470 -9.93 6.12 14.33
N VAL A 471 -10.15 4.97 14.94
CA VAL A 471 -11.39 4.21 14.82
C VAL A 471 -12.09 4.17 16.17
N THR A 472 -13.40 4.40 16.16
CA THR A 472 -14.25 4.39 17.36
C THR A 472 -15.48 3.56 17.09
N ALA A 473 -15.67 2.48 17.84
CA ALA A 473 -16.86 1.64 17.79
C ALA A 473 -17.78 1.96 18.97
N THR A 474 -19.03 2.30 18.69
CA THR A 474 -20.03 2.68 19.69
C THR A 474 -21.25 1.77 19.58
N ASP A 475 -21.61 1.07 20.65
CA ASP A 475 -22.91 0.43 20.74
C ASP A 475 -23.99 1.48 21.02
N LEU A 476 -24.88 1.69 20.04
CA LEU A 476 -25.93 2.70 20.11
C LEU A 476 -27.02 2.37 21.15
N GLY A 477 -27.14 1.10 21.56
CA GLY A 477 -28.10 0.67 22.57
C GLY A 477 -27.63 0.98 24.00
N THR A 478 -26.37 0.68 24.29
CA THR A 478 -25.80 0.83 25.65
C THR A 478 -24.96 2.09 25.84
N GLY A 479 -24.55 2.75 24.75
CA GLY A 479 -23.61 3.86 24.77
C GLY A 479 -22.16 3.45 25.07
N ARG A 480 -21.84 2.16 25.12
CA ARG A 480 -20.45 1.68 25.28
C ARG A 480 -19.61 2.05 24.08
N VAL A 481 -18.39 2.52 24.34
CA VAL A 481 -17.45 3.00 23.33
C VAL A 481 -16.11 2.31 23.51
N GLU A 482 -15.57 1.81 22.40
CA GLU A 482 -14.17 1.39 22.26
C GLU A 482 -13.50 2.26 21.20
N SER A 483 -12.25 2.67 21.41
CA SER A 483 -11.52 3.50 20.44
C SER A 483 -10.04 3.17 20.40
N ARG A 484 -9.46 3.23 19.20
CA ARG A 484 -8.04 3.02 18.95
C ARG A 484 -7.51 4.05 17.94
N VAL A 485 -6.32 4.57 18.20
CA VAL A 485 -5.49 5.20 17.18
C VAL A 485 -4.70 4.09 16.51
N ILE A 486 -4.57 4.15 15.19
CA ILE A 486 -3.86 3.13 14.43
C ILE A 486 -2.35 3.36 14.56
N ASP A 487 -1.67 2.36 15.11
CA ASP A 487 -0.23 2.31 15.30
C ASP A 487 0.26 0.85 15.23
N ARG A 488 1.56 0.63 15.49
CA ARG A 488 2.12 -0.73 15.49
C ARG A 488 1.54 -1.61 16.57
N ALA A 489 1.25 -1.07 17.76
CA ALA A 489 0.70 -1.84 18.86
C ALA A 489 -0.74 -2.30 18.53
N SER A 490 -1.55 -1.43 17.93
CA SER A 490 -2.90 -1.76 17.48
C SER A 490 -2.89 -2.80 16.36
N ALA A 491 -1.98 -2.67 15.38
CA ALA A 491 -1.86 -3.62 14.28
C ALA A 491 -1.41 -5.00 14.77
N ARG A 492 -0.43 -5.04 15.68
CA ARG A 492 0.04 -6.29 16.31
C ARG A 492 -1.05 -6.94 17.15
N ALA A 493 -1.83 -6.16 17.90
CA ALA A 493 -2.97 -6.67 18.65
C ALA A 493 -4.09 -7.21 17.74
N ALA A 494 -4.16 -6.71 16.50
CA ALA A 494 -5.10 -7.15 15.48
C ALA A 494 -4.60 -8.35 14.65
N ALA A 495 -3.34 -8.79 14.84
CA ALA A 495 -2.72 -9.83 14.04
C ALA A 495 -3.53 -11.15 14.09
N ARG A 496 -3.88 -11.66 12.91
CA ARG A 496 -4.59 -12.94 12.76
C ARG A 496 -3.63 -14.10 13.06
N PRO A 497 -4.00 -15.11 13.87
CA PRO A 497 -3.20 -16.32 13.97
C PRO A 497 -3.15 -17.02 12.59
N ARG A 498 -1.94 -17.35 12.11
CA ARG A 498 -1.64 -17.94 10.78
C ARG A 498 -2.33 -19.29 10.44
N ARG A 499 -3.22 -19.83 11.28
CA ARG A 499 -3.97 -21.08 11.05
C ARG A 499 -5.44 -20.85 10.73
N LEU A 500 -5.76 -19.90 9.86
CA LEU A 500 -7.14 -19.62 9.43
C LEU A 500 -7.47 -20.11 8.00
N HIS A 501 -6.50 -20.75 7.33
CA HIS A 501 -6.65 -21.26 5.96
C HIS A 501 -6.27 -22.74 5.80
N ALA A 502 -6.55 -23.58 6.80
CA ALA A 502 -6.57 -25.02 6.58
C ALA A 502 -7.95 -25.43 6.06
N ILE A 503 -8.07 -25.45 4.73
CA ILE A 503 -9.03 -26.30 4.02
C ILE A 503 -8.53 -27.72 4.27
N ASP A 504 -8.97 -28.36 5.36
CA ASP A 504 -8.98 -29.81 5.57
C ASP A 504 -9.41 -30.11 7.02
N GLY A 505 -10.69 -30.41 7.20
CA GLY A 505 -11.20 -31.22 8.32
C GLY A 505 -10.91 -30.80 9.77
N GLY A 506 -10.38 -29.61 10.03
CA GLY A 506 -10.17 -29.08 11.37
C GLY A 506 -11.46 -28.58 12.02
N PRO A 507 -11.54 -28.50 13.36
CA PRO A 507 -12.76 -28.09 14.06
C PRO A 507 -13.20 -26.70 13.61
N ALA A 508 -14.52 -26.54 13.44
CA ALA A 508 -15.17 -25.31 13.01
C ALA A 508 -14.64 -24.10 13.79
N ILE A 509 -14.34 -23.03 13.05
CA ILE A 509 -14.00 -21.71 13.60
C ILE A 509 -15.29 -21.14 14.20
N GLU A 510 -15.70 -21.66 15.36
CA GLU A 510 -16.67 -21.00 16.22
C GLU A 510 -15.93 -19.90 17.02
N ASN A 511 -16.53 -18.71 17.10
CA ASN A 511 -16.34 -17.72 18.17
C ASN A 511 -15.41 -16.51 17.95
N LEU A 512 -15.22 -16.01 16.74
CA LEU A 512 -15.06 -14.54 16.63
C LEU A 512 -16.44 -13.93 16.41
N PRO A 513 -16.93 -13.08 17.32
CA PRO A 513 -18.22 -12.42 17.20
C PRO A 513 -18.14 -11.25 16.20
N ILE A 514 -17.75 -11.56 14.97
CA ILE A 514 -17.49 -10.57 13.93
C ILE A 514 -18.82 -9.90 13.53
N VAL A 515 -18.74 -8.59 13.35
CA VAL A 515 -19.80 -7.73 12.83
C VAL A 515 -20.26 -8.10 11.42
N THR A 516 -21.53 -7.78 11.11
CA THR A 516 -22.06 -7.77 9.75
C THR A 516 -22.77 -6.45 9.45
N THR A 517 -23.16 -6.23 8.19
CA THR A 517 -24.05 -5.11 7.82
C THR A 517 -25.49 -5.58 7.66
N THR A 518 -26.44 -4.68 7.91
CA THR A 518 -27.89 -4.91 7.77
C THR A 518 -28.35 -5.12 6.31
N VAL A 519 -27.43 -5.16 5.34
CA VAL A 519 -27.69 -4.74 3.95
C VAL A 519 -27.29 -5.79 2.91
N ALA A 520 -26.66 -6.89 3.31
CA ALA A 520 -26.28 -7.97 2.40
C ALA A 520 -27.17 -9.20 2.64
N TYR A 521 -27.99 -9.53 1.65
CA TYR A 521 -28.51 -10.89 1.50
C TYR A 521 -27.55 -11.59 0.55
N PRO A 522 -26.60 -12.42 1.03
CA PRO A 522 -25.78 -13.20 0.13
C PRO A 522 -26.71 -14.19 -0.58
N LEU A 523 -27.00 -13.93 -1.85
CA LEU A 523 -27.87 -14.75 -2.68
C LEU A 523 -26.98 -15.49 -3.68
N GLY A 524 -26.85 -16.80 -3.52
CA GLY A 524 -26.17 -17.63 -4.51
C GLY A 524 -27.08 -17.99 -5.69
N ILE A 525 -26.47 -18.22 -6.85
CA ILE A 525 -27.12 -18.86 -8.00
C ILE A 525 -26.46 -20.21 -8.24
N GLU A 526 -27.26 -21.28 -8.28
CA GLU A 526 -26.84 -22.59 -8.76
C GLU A 526 -27.66 -22.99 -9.99
N ILE A 527 -27.00 -23.60 -10.96
CA ILE A 527 -27.63 -24.16 -12.16
C ILE A 527 -27.43 -25.67 -12.16
N ALA A 528 -28.51 -26.45 -12.08
CA ALA A 528 -28.44 -27.91 -12.15
C ALA A 528 -28.27 -28.36 -13.61
N GLY A 529 -27.30 -29.26 -13.88
CA GLY A 529 -27.05 -29.81 -15.23
C GLY A 529 -25.85 -29.24 -16.00
N GLY A 530 -25.20 -28.19 -15.48
CA GLY A 530 -23.97 -27.63 -16.06
C GLY A 530 -23.12 -27.02 -14.95
N ARG A 531 -21.86 -27.47 -14.83
CA ARG A 531 -20.93 -27.12 -13.74
C ARG A 531 -20.65 -25.61 -13.72
N PHE A 532 -21.34 -24.84 -12.86
CA PHE A 532 -21.00 -23.44 -12.57
C PHE A 532 -21.51 -23.03 -11.19
N ARG A 533 -20.69 -22.28 -10.43
CA ARG A 533 -21.03 -21.71 -9.11
C ARG A 533 -20.49 -20.29 -9.04
N GLU A 534 -21.36 -19.32 -8.82
CA GLU A 534 -20.96 -17.94 -8.50
C GLU A 534 -21.82 -17.38 -7.37
N VAL A 535 -21.15 -16.69 -6.44
CA VAL A 535 -21.76 -16.11 -5.25
C VAL A 535 -22.04 -14.65 -5.52
N ILE A 536 -23.31 -14.27 -5.53
CA ILE A 536 -23.71 -12.88 -5.73
C ILE A 536 -24.13 -12.29 -4.39
N THR A 537 -23.44 -11.24 -3.93
CA THR A 537 -23.92 -10.50 -2.76
C THR A 537 -24.87 -9.40 -3.21
N ALA A 538 -26.18 -9.67 -3.13
CA ALA A 538 -27.18 -8.66 -3.40
C ALA A 538 -27.18 -7.62 -2.26
N ARG A 539 -26.77 -6.39 -2.60
CA ARG A 539 -26.81 -5.24 -1.68
C ARG A 539 -28.15 -4.53 -1.84
N LYS A 540 -28.71 -4.06 -0.73
CA LYS A 540 -29.91 -3.19 -0.76
C LYS A 540 -29.65 -2.00 -1.68
N SER A 541 -30.49 -1.82 -2.70
CA SER A 541 -30.51 -0.70 -3.67
C SER A 541 -29.56 -0.77 -4.88
N VAL A 542 -28.83 -1.87 -5.11
CA VAL A 542 -28.07 -2.06 -6.37
C VAL A 542 -28.52 -3.39 -6.99
N PRO A 543 -29.14 -3.38 -8.19
CA PRO A 543 -29.39 -4.62 -8.91
C PRO A 543 -28.04 -5.27 -9.23
N VAL A 544 -27.86 -6.51 -8.81
CA VAL A 544 -26.68 -7.28 -9.23
C VAL A 544 -27.05 -8.00 -10.52
N ARG A 545 -26.25 -7.77 -11.56
CA ARG A 545 -26.45 -8.29 -12.91
C ARG A 545 -25.27 -9.17 -13.23
N GLU A 546 -25.52 -10.46 -13.43
CA GLU A 546 -24.50 -11.40 -13.85
C GLU A 546 -24.87 -12.07 -15.16
N THR A 547 -23.87 -12.34 -15.99
CA THR A 547 -24.04 -13.11 -17.23
C THR A 547 -23.29 -14.42 -17.09
N VAL A 548 -24.04 -15.52 -17.01
CA VAL A 548 -23.51 -16.86 -16.81
C VAL A 548 -23.43 -17.59 -18.14
N LEU A 549 -22.29 -18.25 -18.40
CA LEU A 549 -22.15 -19.20 -19.50
C LEU A 549 -22.60 -20.58 -19.02
N VAL A 550 -23.69 -21.11 -19.60
CA VAL A 550 -24.19 -22.44 -19.27
C VAL A 550 -23.78 -23.40 -20.37
N THR A 551 -23.03 -24.44 -19.99
CA THR A 551 -22.62 -25.51 -20.92
C THR A 551 -23.54 -26.69 -20.73
N ASN A 552 -24.25 -27.10 -21.79
CA ASN A 552 -25.19 -28.20 -21.72
C ASN A 552 -24.43 -29.53 -21.63
N ALA A 553 -24.47 -30.21 -20.48
CA ALA A 553 -23.65 -31.40 -20.24
C ALA A 553 -24.29 -32.73 -20.68
N ALA A 554 -25.56 -32.73 -21.08
CA ALA A 554 -26.27 -33.92 -21.55
C ALA A 554 -27.04 -33.63 -22.85
N ASP A 555 -27.08 -34.60 -23.77
CA ASP A 555 -27.50 -34.46 -25.18
C ASP A 555 -28.99 -34.06 -25.43
N ASP A 556 -29.76 -33.60 -24.44
CA ASP A 556 -31.21 -33.29 -24.64
C ASP A 556 -31.85 -32.36 -23.59
N GLN A 557 -31.10 -31.50 -22.90
CA GLN A 557 -31.71 -30.54 -21.96
C GLN A 557 -31.99 -29.17 -22.61
N ASP A 558 -33.24 -28.95 -23.03
CA ASP A 558 -33.77 -27.64 -23.44
C ASP A 558 -34.13 -26.73 -22.24
N ALA A 559 -33.77 -27.14 -21.03
CA ALA A 559 -34.13 -26.47 -19.79
C ALA A 559 -32.96 -26.45 -18.79
N ILE A 560 -32.86 -25.36 -18.03
CA ILE A 560 -31.95 -25.26 -16.88
C ILE A 560 -32.75 -24.98 -15.62
N THR A 561 -32.44 -25.68 -14.53
CA THR A 561 -33.01 -25.38 -13.22
C THR A 561 -32.08 -24.42 -12.49
N VAL A 562 -32.60 -23.26 -12.10
CA VAL A 562 -31.89 -22.23 -11.34
C VAL A 562 -32.37 -22.26 -9.90
N HIS A 563 -31.44 -22.42 -8.95
CA HIS A 563 -31.69 -22.26 -7.53
C HIS A 563 -31.14 -20.92 -7.03
N ILE A 564 -32.00 -20.15 -6.38
CA ILE A 564 -31.64 -18.97 -5.60
C ILE A 564 -31.60 -19.42 -4.14
N VAL A 565 -30.49 -19.15 -3.49
CA VAL A 565 -30.18 -19.71 -2.19
C VAL A 565 -29.66 -18.60 -1.28
N GLU A 566 -30.16 -18.54 -0.05
CA GLU A 566 -29.71 -17.61 0.98
C GLU A 566 -28.79 -18.35 1.93
N ASP A 567 -27.78 -17.62 2.37
CA ASP A 567 -26.74 -18.14 3.22
C ASP A 567 -26.51 -17.23 4.43
N GLY A 568 -26.25 -17.82 5.60
CA GLY A 568 -25.68 -17.10 6.75
C GLY A 568 -24.22 -16.68 6.52
N GLY A 569 -23.66 -17.04 5.36
CA GLY A 569 -22.37 -16.64 4.81
C GLY A 569 -21.39 -17.81 4.84
N TYR A 570 -21.43 -18.76 3.89
CA TYR A 570 -20.54 -19.00 2.72
C TYR A 570 -20.97 -20.27 1.94
N PHE A 571 -20.89 -20.23 0.60
CA PHE A 571 -21.06 -21.42 -0.25
C PHE A 571 -19.85 -22.37 -0.18
N VAL A 572 -19.92 -23.37 0.68
CA VAL A 572 -18.92 -24.46 0.76
C VAL A 572 -19.37 -25.66 -0.11
N PRO A 573 -18.47 -26.29 -0.90
CA PRO A 573 -18.79 -27.59 -1.51
C PRO A 573 -19.20 -28.62 -0.46
N GLY A 574 -20.37 -29.26 -0.61
CA GLY A 574 -20.95 -30.12 0.44
C GLY A 574 -21.82 -29.39 1.47
N GLY A 575 -21.92 -28.05 1.41
CA GLY A 575 -22.71 -27.23 2.34
C GLY A 575 -24.22 -27.43 2.19
N THR A 576 -24.95 -27.13 3.27
CA THR A 576 -26.42 -27.11 3.28
C THR A 576 -26.91 -25.66 3.29
N PHE A 577 -27.74 -25.30 2.32
CA PHE A 577 -28.19 -23.92 2.10
C PHE A 577 -29.70 -23.81 2.23
N ARG A 578 -30.17 -22.60 2.55
CA ARG A 578 -31.60 -22.31 2.52
C ARG A 578 -32.00 -21.92 1.11
N ARG A 579 -32.85 -22.73 0.48
CA ARG A 579 -33.40 -22.39 -0.83
C ARG A 579 -34.44 -21.28 -0.67
N VAL A 580 -34.15 -20.13 -1.27
CA VAL A 580 -35.07 -18.99 -1.38
C VAL A 580 -36.05 -19.23 -2.50
N ARG A 581 -35.53 -19.67 -3.66
CA ARG A 581 -36.35 -19.95 -4.84
C ARG A 581 -35.74 -20.99 -5.75
N GLN A 582 -36.58 -21.63 -6.54
CA GLN A 582 -36.18 -22.48 -7.66
C GLN A 582 -37.11 -22.17 -8.83
N PHE A 583 -36.54 -22.05 -10.02
CA PHE A 583 -37.29 -21.91 -11.27
C PHE A 583 -36.56 -22.63 -12.41
N GLU A 584 -37.28 -22.91 -13.49
CA GLU A 584 -36.71 -23.49 -14.71
C GLU A 584 -36.79 -22.48 -15.86
N LEU A 585 -35.70 -22.36 -16.60
CA LEU A 585 -35.66 -21.63 -17.87
C LEU A 585 -35.64 -22.65 -19.00
N THR A 586 -36.70 -22.68 -19.81
CA THR A 586 -36.88 -23.60 -20.93
C THR A 586 -36.69 -22.90 -22.27
N GLY A 587 -36.41 -23.64 -23.34
CA GLY A 587 -36.31 -23.12 -24.71
C GLY A 587 -35.00 -22.37 -25.01
N LEU A 588 -33.91 -22.72 -24.33
CA LEU A 588 -32.60 -22.08 -24.52
C LEU A 588 -32.09 -22.28 -25.96
N ALA A 589 -31.57 -21.22 -26.57
CA ALA A 589 -30.99 -21.31 -27.91
C ALA A 589 -29.65 -22.06 -27.87
N ALA A 590 -29.64 -23.29 -28.37
CA ALA A 590 -28.40 -24.03 -28.56
C ALA A 590 -27.53 -23.34 -29.62
N THR A 591 -26.38 -22.78 -29.21
CA THR A 591 -25.35 -22.36 -30.16
C THR A 591 -24.58 -23.57 -30.71
N ALA A 592 -23.87 -23.41 -31.84
CA ALA A 592 -23.01 -24.48 -32.39
C ALA A 592 -21.94 -25.00 -31.40
N ALA A 593 -21.66 -24.24 -30.33
CA ALA A 593 -20.76 -24.59 -29.24
C ALA A 593 -21.45 -25.29 -28.04
N ARG A 594 -22.75 -25.62 -28.14
CA ARG A 594 -23.57 -26.23 -27.06
C ARG A 594 -23.56 -25.42 -25.75
N THR A 595 -23.42 -24.10 -25.87
CA THR A 595 -23.45 -23.16 -24.74
C THR A 595 -24.56 -22.14 -24.93
N ALA A 596 -25.27 -21.82 -23.85
CA ALA A 596 -26.23 -20.73 -23.77
C ALA A 596 -25.69 -19.65 -22.82
N ARG A 597 -25.90 -18.37 -23.15
CA ARG A 597 -25.53 -17.25 -22.27
C ARG A 597 -26.78 -16.75 -21.58
N VAL A 598 -26.87 -16.97 -20.28
CA VAL A 598 -28.03 -16.57 -19.49
C VAL A 598 -27.64 -15.40 -18.60
N GLU A 599 -28.32 -14.27 -18.77
CA GLU A 599 -28.20 -13.14 -17.88
C GLU A 599 -29.20 -13.26 -16.74
N ILE A 600 -28.74 -13.13 -15.50
CA ILE A 600 -29.57 -13.14 -14.31
C ILE A 600 -29.34 -11.84 -13.53
N VAL A 601 -30.42 -11.13 -13.26
CA VAL A 601 -30.47 -9.89 -12.49
C VAL A 601 -31.24 -10.13 -11.22
N LEU A 602 -30.60 -9.89 -10.08
CA LEU A 602 -31.18 -9.98 -8.75
C LEU A 602 -31.23 -8.58 -8.13
N ALA A 603 -32.41 -8.15 -7.70
CA ALA A 603 -32.58 -6.85 -7.04
C ALA A 603 -33.40 -7.00 -5.76
N VAL A 604 -32.85 -6.60 -4.62
CA VAL A 604 -33.56 -6.61 -3.34
C VAL A 604 -33.94 -5.18 -2.95
N ASP A 605 -35.24 -4.95 -2.77
CA ASP A 605 -35.77 -3.64 -2.40
C ASP A 605 -35.71 -3.37 -0.88
N ARG A 606 -36.17 -2.19 -0.46
CA ARG A 606 -36.16 -1.79 0.95
C ARG A 606 -37.11 -2.58 1.83
N ARG A 607 -38.11 -3.25 1.25
CA ARG A 607 -39.14 -4.07 1.89
C ARG A 607 -38.80 -5.56 1.86
N ARG A 608 -37.55 -5.94 1.51
CA ARG A 608 -37.10 -7.34 1.39
C ARG A 608 -37.80 -8.11 0.26
N GLN A 609 -38.25 -7.41 -0.77
CA GLN A 609 -38.73 -8.05 -2.00
C GLN A 609 -37.54 -8.27 -2.94
N LEU A 610 -37.23 -9.54 -3.22
CA LEU A 610 -36.30 -9.94 -4.26
C LEU A 610 -37.02 -9.96 -5.60
N THR A 611 -36.53 -9.19 -6.57
CA THR A 611 -36.90 -9.33 -7.98
C THR A 611 -35.82 -10.16 -8.67
N ILE A 612 -36.25 -11.23 -9.33
CA ILE A 612 -35.43 -12.11 -10.15
C ILE A 612 -35.81 -11.84 -11.60
N HIS A 613 -34.83 -11.56 -12.44
CA HIS A 613 -35.02 -11.48 -13.89
C HIS A 613 -33.92 -12.30 -14.56
N ALA A 614 -34.28 -13.35 -15.27
CA ALA A 614 -33.34 -14.19 -15.98
C ALA A 614 -33.71 -14.25 -17.46
N ARG A 615 -32.74 -14.14 -18.37
CA ARG A 615 -32.99 -14.24 -19.80
C ARG A 615 -31.84 -14.92 -20.54
N ASP A 616 -32.18 -15.71 -21.54
CA ASP A 616 -31.21 -16.13 -22.54
C ASP A 616 -30.86 -14.93 -23.42
N LEU A 617 -29.56 -14.67 -23.63
CA LEU A 617 -29.08 -13.59 -24.47
C LEU A 617 -29.12 -13.93 -25.96
N ALA A 618 -29.24 -15.21 -26.32
CA ALA A 618 -29.30 -15.69 -27.70
C ALA A 618 -30.70 -16.20 -28.09
N GLY A 619 -31.44 -16.80 -27.15
CA GLY A 619 -32.82 -17.27 -27.29
C GLY A 619 -33.84 -16.31 -26.71
N GLY A 620 -35.10 -16.42 -27.13
CA GLY A 620 -36.19 -15.55 -26.64
C GLY A 620 -36.74 -15.91 -25.25
N SER A 621 -36.05 -16.77 -24.50
CA SER A 621 -36.53 -17.27 -23.20
C SER A 621 -36.21 -16.30 -22.07
N GLU A 622 -37.24 -15.89 -21.34
CA GLU A 622 -37.12 -15.00 -20.18
C GLU A 622 -37.97 -15.53 -19.00
N HIS A 623 -37.50 -15.27 -17.78
CA HIS A 623 -38.19 -15.55 -16.52
C HIS A 623 -38.11 -14.30 -15.64
N THR A 624 -39.24 -13.84 -15.11
CA THR A 624 -39.27 -12.73 -14.16
C THR A 624 -40.17 -13.07 -12.98
N GLU A 625 -39.67 -12.87 -11.77
CA GLU A 625 -40.40 -13.19 -10.55
C GLU A 625 -40.11 -12.18 -9.43
N ARG A 626 -41.06 -12.03 -8.49
CA ARG A 626 -40.86 -11.32 -7.22
C ARG A 626 -41.10 -12.26 -6.05
N VAL A 627 -40.19 -12.24 -5.10
CA VAL A 627 -40.17 -13.13 -3.92
C VAL A 627 -40.06 -12.29 -2.66
N ASP A 628 -40.98 -12.50 -1.71
CA ASP A 628 -40.87 -11.91 -0.38
C ASP A 628 -39.89 -12.73 0.47
N LEU A 629 -38.70 -12.17 0.72
CA LEU A 629 -37.67 -12.83 1.52
C LEU A 629 -38.06 -12.95 3.01
N ALA A 630 -39.10 -12.24 3.48
CA ALA A 630 -39.56 -12.34 4.87
C ALA A 630 -40.42 -13.58 5.13
N THR A 631 -41.05 -14.15 4.11
CA THR A 631 -42.04 -15.23 4.25
C THR A 631 -41.76 -16.46 3.39
N THR A 632 -40.76 -16.40 2.51
CA THR A 632 -40.49 -17.45 1.53
C THR A 632 -39.21 -18.20 1.88
N PHE A 633 -39.37 -19.41 2.43
CA PHE A 633 -38.28 -20.34 2.66
C PHE A 633 -38.73 -21.74 2.25
N GLN A 634 -37.90 -22.42 1.44
CA GLN A 634 -38.10 -23.84 1.12
C GLN A 634 -37.15 -24.71 1.95
N GLU A 635 -37.31 -26.03 1.82
CA GLU A 635 -36.48 -27.01 2.50
C GLU A 635 -34.97 -26.76 2.27
N PRO A 636 -34.12 -27.07 3.26
CA PRO A 636 -32.68 -26.97 3.10
C PRO A 636 -32.18 -27.89 1.98
N ILE A 637 -31.14 -27.46 1.27
CA ILE A 637 -30.59 -28.21 0.15
C ILE A 637 -29.11 -28.45 0.40
N THR A 638 -28.66 -29.69 0.26
CA THR A 638 -27.24 -30.05 0.38
C THR A 638 -26.63 -30.13 -1.01
N LEU A 639 -25.58 -29.35 -1.27
CA LEU A 639 -24.94 -29.32 -2.59
C LEU A 639 -23.90 -30.43 -2.70
N GLY A 640 -23.93 -31.21 -3.79
CA GLY A 640 -22.95 -32.28 -4.03
C GLY A 640 -21.50 -31.78 -4.23
N PRO A 641 -20.50 -32.69 -4.15
CA PRO A 641 -19.11 -32.38 -4.43
C PRO A 641 -18.89 -32.03 -5.92
N THR A 642 -18.01 -31.07 -6.19
CA THR A 642 -17.60 -30.69 -7.56
C THR A 642 -16.80 -31.83 -8.19
N GLY A 643 -17.33 -32.45 -9.24
CA GLY A 643 -16.54 -33.35 -10.08
C GLY A 643 -15.42 -32.58 -10.78
N SER A 644 -14.17 -33.02 -10.59
CA SER A 644 -13.00 -32.49 -11.27
C SER A 644 -13.11 -32.70 -12.78
N ALA A 645 -13.08 -31.61 -13.57
CA ALA A 645 -12.51 -31.65 -14.91
C ALA A 645 -12.10 -30.26 -15.39
N GLY A 646 -10.82 -30.15 -15.74
CA GLY A 646 -10.36 -29.45 -16.94
C GLY A 646 -10.33 -27.93 -16.90
N ASN A 647 -9.13 -27.37 -16.82
CA ASN A 647 -8.80 -26.03 -17.29
C ASN A 647 -9.52 -25.70 -18.61
N LEU A 648 -10.48 -24.79 -18.57
CA LEU A 648 -10.84 -23.96 -19.71
C LEU A 648 -10.66 -22.49 -19.27
N PRO A 649 -9.93 -21.68 -20.05
CA PRO A 649 -9.61 -20.31 -19.67
C PRO A 649 -10.89 -19.46 -19.69
N LEU A 650 -11.25 -18.88 -18.55
CA LEU A 650 -12.18 -17.76 -18.48
C LEU A 650 -11.47 -16.53 -19.06
N VAL A 651 -11.88 -16.12 -20.26
CA VAL A 651 -11.55 -14.81 -20.84
C VAL A 651 -12.68 -13.86 -20.44
N PHE A 652 -12.31 -12.75 -19.79
CA PHE A 652 -13.22 -11.67 -19.34
C PHE A 652 -14.01 -11.03 -20.49
#